data_AF-A0AA38XWI8-F1
#
_entry.id   AF-A0AA38XWI8-F1
#
_cell.length_a   1.000
_cell.length_b   1.000
_cell.length_c   1.000
_cell.angle_alpha   90.00
_cell.angle_beta   90.00
_cell.angle_gamma   90.00
#
_symmetry.space_group_name_H-M   'P 1'
#
loop_
_entity.id
_entity.type
_entity.pdbx_description
1 polymer ?
#
loop_
_entity_poly.entity_id
_entity_poly.type
_entity_poly.pdbx_seq_one_letter_code
_entity_poly.pdbx_strand_id
1 'polypeptide(L)'
;MFLNALVSVRWITQCVDRCADTLCPSYSKSMRARMRITTGIEGLDGILGGGFPQARVYLLEGPPGSGKTTLSLQFLLEGLQRGERCLYITLSETAEELREVASAHGWSLDGLHLFELGSAEGAMGNGRLQSVLHSWEMELDETVNLIMSKVDSIGPTRVVFDSLSELRLLAQDSLRYRRQILALKQFFAPKSATVILVDDLTSTGDERDGQLHSLCHGVLSLERLTLDFGPARRRMQVQKLRGVDFVAGYHDMVIRRGGVQIFPRLIASEHHGRFVGAPISSGVDEIDRLLGGGPLRGTSTLLTGPAGSGKTNVALQYVWAACERGERSCIFEFDERVGTLLARASALDIDLDKHLRSGMLEILQIDPAEVSPGEFSWNLRKSVEERNCRVLVIDSLNGYVTAMPQEKQLMLQLHEMLSYLNQKGVATFMINPQHGLVGTMSTGSLNVSYIADAVVLFRFFEAKGRIRKAISVIKNRGGAHEDTIRELKIDGRGITVSAALADFQGILTARRCWASPMSDSDDGGTVVRIVAPFGRDADSIASVLASAGLTTRIAPALEVLASQLDDRTGLVVVTQEAVARDSEVLLQVLQQQPTWSDIPFILLRSARSYRRSTREPLLPCSINVVEMDRPLGSMSLLSAVQGALRARAKQFVVRDQVTALADGRAALARSESELRLIADAMPVLIAFVDRALCFRFANRAYESWFELATGEVIGRQVREVIGETMWQQHRPAMEAALAGRDGVFEIVWPHHVYGRRDCEVRYSPRRNAEGRVDGFHVFVTDITAAKLALASSQQHAHALEAMVAERTRELEAQMAAREASDAALRQSQKMEAIGQLTGGIAHDFNNMLTGILSALDIVRLRLDMGRVDDLERFLDTATASAQRAAALTQRLLAFSRRQSLDARPVELNTLLVSVQHLLHSTLGEAVRIRAEPSPLPLHATLDANQFESALLNLAINARDAMPHGGDLTLRASAVSVREGQYTAVPAGDYAMVAVADTGAGMAPEVVERAFEPFFTTKPIGKGTGLGMSMVYGFMQQSGGHIAIQSNLGQGTTVLLFIPLSEAVVEDEPAASQPIRRGAGQSILVVEDDEQVRMLVTVVLEDLGYHAQVVGDADAAIPILASAQNIDLLVTDVGLPGLNGRQLAEIARQSRPALPILFMTGYAEKAQERAAFLDEGMAMIAKPFLLDEFSMAVRTAMPGGA
;
A
#
# COMPACT_ATOMS: atom_id res chain seq x y z
N MET A 1 0.18 -72.46 7.25
CA MET A 1 1.42 -71.89 7.81
C MET A 1 1.53 -70.47 7.25
N PHE A 2 1.31 -69.46 8.11
CA PHE A 2 1.44 -68.01 7.89
C PHE A 2 0.64 -67.36 6.73
N LEU A 3 -0.24 -66.37 6.92
CA LEU A 3 -0.84 -65.75 8.10
C LEU A 3 -2.08 -64.96 7.62
N ASN A 4 -3.21 -65.19 8.30
CA ASN A 4 -4.46 -64.42 8.40
C ASN A 4 -4.25 -62.87 8.39
N ALA A 5 -5.15 -61.98 7.99
CA ALA A 5 -6.60 -62.00 7.74
C ALA A 5 -6.97 -60.66 7.05
N LEU A 6 -8.05 -60.62 6.25
CA LEU A 6 -9.00 -59.50 6.16
C LEU A 6 -10.04 -59.75 5.04
N VAL A 7 -11.03 -60.61 5.28
CA VAL A 7 -12.30 -60.62 4.55
C VAL A 7 -13.44 -60.99 5.51
N SER A 8 -14.53 -60.22 5.40
CA SER A 8 -15.92 -60.52 5.84
C SER A 8 -16.29 -60.30 7.30
N VAL A 9 -17.09 -59.26 7.56
CA VAL A 9 -18.31 -59.37 8.40
C VAL A 9 -19.42 -58.44 7.85
N ARG A 10 -20.15 -58.91 6.83
CA ARG A 10 -21.62 -58.73 6.79
C ARG A 10 -22.13 -59.73 7.81
N TRP A 11 -22.77 -59.31 8.91
CA TRP A 11 -23.48 -60.10 9.94
C TRP A 11 -23.24 -59.39 11.29
N ILE A 12 -23.88 -58.25 11.52
CA ILE A 12 -24.27 -57.66 12.84
C ILE A 12 -25.14 -56.45 12.50
N THR A 13 -26.40 -56.69 12.13
CA THR A 13 -27.41 -55.60 12.05
C THR A 13 -28.77 -56.07 12.56
N GLN A 14 -28.84 -57.23 13.24
CA GLN A 14 -30.10 -57.80 13.74
C GLN A 14 -30.05 -58.30 15.19
N CYS A 15 -29.00 -58.01 15.97
CA CYS A 15 -28.93 -58.43 17.38
C CYS A 15 -28.77 -57.30 18.42
N VAL A 16 -28.81 -56.01 18.04
CA VAL A 16 -28.56 -54.92 19.02
C VAL A 16 -29.83 -54.39 19.71
N ASP A 17 -31.04 -54.69 19.19
CA ASP A 17 -32.29 -54.16 19.78
C ASP A 17 -32.84 -54.93 20.99
N ARG A 18 -32.10 -55.89 21.58
CA ARG A 18 -32.59 -56.68 22.73
C ARG A 18 -31.72 -56.77 23.97
N CYS A 19 -30.61 -56.04 24.08
CA CYS A 19 -29.74 -56.08 25.26
C CYS A 19 -29.35 -54.70 25.82
N ALA A 20 -30.18 -53.67 25.66
CA ALA A 20 -29.89 -52.32 26.17
C ALA A 20 -30.47 -52.00 27.56
N ASP A 21 -30.92 -53.01 28.32
CA ASP A 21 -31.37 -52.85 29.71
C ASP A 21 -30.50 -53.67 30.65
N THR A 22 -29.19 -53.38 30.75
CA THR A 22 -28.42 -53.48 32.00
C THR A 22 -26.94 -53.09 31.83
N LEU A 23 -26.51 -52.13 32.67
CA LEU A 23 -25.13 -51.95 33.19
C LEU A 23 -23.99 -51.53 32.23
N CYS A 24 -23.75 -50.21 32.09
CA CYS A 24 -22.38 -49.64 32.06
C CYS A 24 -22.36 -48.09 32.20
N PRO A 25 -21.78 -47.49 33.25
CA PRO A 25 -21.72 -46.02 33.43
C PRO A 25 -20.75 -45.29 32.46
N SER A 26 -19.91 -46.02 31.72
CA SER A 26 -18.88 -45.43 30.84
C SER A 26 -19.40 -44.99 29.47
N TYR A 27 -20.57 -45.47 29.04
CA TYR A 27 -21.16 -45.14 27.73
C TYR A 27 -21.88 -43.77 27.70
N SER A 28 -22.33 -43.23 28.85
CA SER A 28 -23.09 -41.97 28.91
C SER A 28 -22.21 -40.72 28.75
N LYS A 29 -20.92 -40.78 29.12
CA LYS A 29 -19.97 -39.66 28.96
C LYS A 29 -19.63 -39.38 27.50
N SER A 30 -19.61 -40.40 26.63
CA SER A 30 -19.32 -40.24 25.20
C SER A 30 -20.51 -39.68 24.40
N MET A 31 -21.75 -39.93 24.83
CA MET A 31 -22.95 -39.34 24.22
C MET A 31 -23.14 -37.87 24.58
N ARG A 32 -22.87 -37.47 25.84
CA ARG A 32 -22.92 -36.05 26.24
C ARG A 32 -21.88 -35.19 25.51
N ALA A 33 -20.73 -35.76 25.14
CA ALA A 33 -19.72 -35.07 24.32
C ALA A 33 -20.17 -34.77 22.87
N ARG A 34 -21.29 -35.34 22.40
CA ARG A 34 -21.86 -35.10 21.07
C ARG A 34 -23.06 -34.16 21.05
N MET A 35 -23.62 -33.75 22.19
CA MET A 35 -24.72 -32.78 22.19
C MET A 35 -24.19 -31.38 21.95
N ARG A 36 -24.69 -30.73 20.90
CA ARG A 36 -24.36 -29.36 20.52
C ARG A 36 -25.51 -28.42 20.88
N ILE A 37 -25.16 -27.18 21.18
CA ILE A 37 -26.08 -26.09 21.40
C ILE A 37 -25.84 -25.03 20.33
N THR A 38 -26.90 -24.71 19.60
CA THR A 38 -26.87 -23.69 18.55
C THR A 38 -26.50 -22.33 19.16
N THR A 39 -25.79 -21.55 18.38
CA THR A 39 -25.44 -20.17 18.70
C THR A 39 -26.54 -19.18 18.33
N GLY A 40 -27.56 -19.60 17.57
CA GLY A 40 -28.54 -18.72 16.95
C GLY A 40 -28.00 -17.99 15.72
N ILE A 41 -26.75 -18.26 15.34
CA ILE A 41 -26.07 -17.65 14.20
C ILE A 41 -25.72 -18.76 13.21
N GLU A 42 -26.47 -18.83 12.11
CA GLU A 42 -26.37 -19.89 11.09
C GLU A 42 -24.93 -20.13 10.61
N GLY A 43 -24.21 -19.05 10.28
CA GLY A 43 -22.81 -19.14 9.83
C GLY A 43 -21.87 -19.72 10.89
N LEU A 44 -22.02 -19.29 12.16
CA LEU A 44 -21.19 -19.79 13.25
C LEU A 44 -21.49 -21.26 13.55
N ASP A 45 -22.77 -21.65 13.52
CA ASP A 45 -23.16 -23.03 13.69
C ASP A 45 -22.62 -23.90 12.56
N GLY A 46 -22.60 -23.41 11.31
CA GLY A 46 -21.94 -24.07 10.19
C GLY A 46 -20.44 -24.30 10.44
N ILE A 47 -19.72 -23.27 10.89
CA ILE A 47 -18.28 -23.35 11.22
C ILE A 47 -18.01 -24.36 12.34
N LEU A 48 -18.88 -24.40 13.35
CA LEU A 48 -18.75 -25.27 14.51
C LEU A 48 -19.28 -26.68 14.25
N GLY A 49 -20.02 -26.94 13.17
CA GLY A 49 -20.65 -28.23 12.87
C GLY A 49 -21.94 -28.49 13.67
N GLY A 50 -22.77 -27.47 13.85
CA GLY A 50 -24.07 -27.50 14.53
C GLY A 50 -24.11 -26.74 15.87
N GLY A 51 -23.12 -25.89 16.14
CA GLY A 51 -23.02 -25.07 17.36
C GLY A 51 -22.02 -25.60 18.40
N PHE A 52 -21.99 -24.95 19.56
CA PHE A 52 -21.04 -25.26 20.64
C PHE A 52 -21.30 -26.63 21.25
N PRO A 53 -20.26 -27.45 21.51
CA PRO A 53 -20.42 -28.58 22.42
C PRO A 53 -20.96 -28.13 23.79
N GLN A 54 -22.01 -28.78 24.29
CA GLN A 54 -22.67 -28.41 25.54
C GLN A 54 -21.77 -28.58 26.78
N ALA A 55 -22.14 -27.91 27.88
CA ALA A 55 -21.53 -28.06 29.21
C ALA A 55 -20.02 -27.78 29.23
N ARG A 56 -19.61 -26.72 28.53
CA ARG A 56 -18.21 -26.30 28.39
C ARG A 56 -18.07 -24.79 28.48
N VAL A 57 -16.83 -24.37 28.68
CA VAL A 57 -16.42 -22.96 28.79
C VAL A 57 -15.66 -22.54 27.53
N TYR A 58 -16.15 -21.49 26.89
CA TYR A 58 -15.61 -20.88 25.67
C TYR A 58 -15.12 -19.47 25.97
N LEU A 59 -14.06 -19.06 25.28
CA LEU A 59 -13.55 -17.68 25.31
C LEU A 59 -13.96 -16.98 24.02
N LEU A 60 -14.53 -15.79 24.14
CA LEU A 60 -14.82 -14.86 23.06
C LEU A 60 -13.99 -13.60 23.27
N GLU A 61 -12.92 -13.46 22.49
CA GLU A 61 -11.97 -12.36 22.63
C GLU A 61 -12.01 -11.43 21.41
N GLY A 62 -11.66 -10.16 21.59
CA GLY A 62 -11.60 -9.19 20.50
C GLY A 62 -11.49 -7.75 20.99
N PRO A 63 -11.02 -6.80 20.17
CA PRO A 63 -10.97 -5.39 20.56
C PRO A 63 -12.37 -4.79 20.75
N PRO A 64 -12.51 -3.63 21.41
CA PRO A 64 -13.79 -2.92 21.51
C PRO A 64 -14.46 -2.68 20.14
N GLY A 65 -15.78 -2.85 20.07
CA GLY A 65 -16.56 -2.67 18.83
C GLY A 65 -16.45 -3.80 17.79
N SER A 66 -15.78 -4.91 18.13
CA SER A 66 -15.68 -6.12 17.28
C SER A 66 -16.98 -6.94 17.20
N GLY A 67 -17.94 -6.75 18.12
CA GLY A 67 -19.25 -7.43 18.10
C GLY A 67 -19.45 -8.50 19.19
N LYS A 68 -18.61 -8.51 20.24
CA LYS A 68 -18.67 -9.49 21.33
C LYS A 68 -20.01 -9.51 22.06
N THR A 69 -20.46 -8.35 22.58
CA THR A 69 -21.74 -8.19 23.28
C THR A 69 -22.91 -8.65 22.42
N THR A 70 -22.94 -8.26 21.14
CA THR A 70 -24.00 -8.65 20.20
C THR A 70 -24.05 -10.17 19.98
N LEU A 71 -22.90 -10.82 19.75
CA LEU A 71 -22.82 -12.28 19.58
C LEU A 71 -23.28 -13.01 20.85
N SER A 72 -22.82 -12.54 22.01
CA SER A 72 -23.18 -13.08 23.32
C SER A 72 -24.69 -12.98 23.60
N LEU A 73 -25.32 -11.85 23.30
CA LEU A 73 -26.76 -11.68 23.44
C LEU A 73 -27.53 -12.60 22.51
N GLN A 74 -27.13 -12.76 21.23
CA GLN A 74 -27.77 -13.71 20.33
C GLN A 74 -27.71 -15.15 20.85
N PHE A 75 -26.56 -15.55 21.40
CA PHE A 75 -26.40 -16.87 21.99
C PHE A 75 -27.39 -17.11 23.14
N LEU A 76 -27.63 -16.11 24.01
CA LEU A 76 -28.60 -16.24 25.10
C LEU A 76 -30.06 -16.15 24.60
N LEU A 77 -30.35 -15.27 23.65
CA LEU A 77 -31.69 -15.10 23.09
C LEU A 77 -32.16 -16.36 22.33
N GLU A 78 -31.28 -17.05 21.62
CA GLU A 78 -31.58 -18.35 21.03
C GLU A 78 -31.94 -19.40 22.09
N GLY A 79 -31.26 -19.37 23.24
CA GLY A 79 -31.60 -20.24 24.37
C GLY A 79 -32.97 -19.91 24.94
N LEU A 80 -33.27 -18.63 25.12
CA LEU A 80 -34.57 -18.15 25.59
C LEU A 80 -35.70 -18.56 24.64
N GLN A 81 -35.51 -18.45 23.33
CA GLN A 81 -36.47 -18.90 22.32
C GLN A 81 -36.74 -20.42 22.39
N ARG A 82 -35.74 -21.19 22.84
CA ARG A 82 -35.86 -22.65 23.07
C ARG A 82 -36.38 -23.02 24.47
N GLY A 83 -36.77 -22.03 25.28
CA GLY A 83 -37.25 -22.25 26.65
C GLY A 83 -36.15 -22.59 27.65
N GLU A 84 -34.89 -22.28 27.33
CA GLU A 84 -33.75 -22.51 28.22
C GLU A 84 -33.56 -21.34 29.19
N ARG A 85 -33.13 -21.64 30.42
CA ARG A 85 -32.75 -20.61 31.40
C ARG A 85 -31.42 -19.99 31.02
N CYS A 86 -31.41 -18.68 30.79
CA CYS A 86 -30.23 -17.94 30.31
C CYS A 86 -29.84 -16.85 31.32
N LEU A 87 -28.53 -16.66 31.53
CA LEU A 87 -27.98 -15.69 32.47
C LEU A 87 -26.86 -14.86 31.80
N TYR A 88 -26.98 -13.54 31.85
CA TYR A 88 -25.92 -12.60 31.50
C TYR A 88 -25.36 -11.99 32.79
N ILE A 89 -24.05 -12.13 33.00
CA ILE A 89 -23.33 -11.53 34.13
C ILE A 89 -22.47 -10.42 33.56
N THR A 90 -22.68 -9.18 34.02
CA THR A 90 -21.96 -8.00 33.55
C THR A 90 -21.21 -7.29 34.68
N LEU A 91 -19.95 -6.94 34.42
CA LEU A 91 -19.06 -6.12 35.24
C LEU A 91 -18.77 -4.76 34.60
N SER A 92 -18.89 -4.65 33.28
CA SER A 92 -18.48 -3.48 32.49
C SER A 92 -19.66 -2.66 31.98
N GLU A 93 -20.77 -3.31 31.62
CA GLU A 93 -21.97 -2.65 31.06
C GLU A 93 -23.14 -2.72 32.03
N THR A 94 -23.96 -1.68 32.11
CA THR A 94 -25.18 -1.66 32.94
C THR A 94 -26.32 -2.42 32.28
N ALA A 95 -27.32 -2.85 33.08
CA ALA A 95 -28.51 -3.48 32.53
C ALA A 95 -29.33 -2.57 31.60
N GLU A 96 -29.21 -1.23 31.74
CA GLU A 96 -29.86 -0.26 30.86
C GLU A 96 -29.16 -0.21 29.49
N GLU A 97 -27.83 -0.10 29.47
CA GLU A 97 -27.03 -0.14 28.24
C GLU A 97 -27.26 -1.44 27.43
N LEU A 98 -27.30 -2.59 28.11
CA LEU A 98 -27.61 -3.87 27.44
C LEU A 98 -29.01 -3.88 26.79
N ARG A 99 -30.01 -3.23 27.41
CA ARG A 99 -31.35 -3.09 26.82
C ARG A 99 -31.35 -2.15 25.62
N GLU A 100 -30.56 -1.08 25.65
CA GLU A 100 -30.39 -0.19 24.49
C GLU A 100 -29.77 -0.93 23.30
N VAL A 101 -28.70 -1.71 23.54
CA VAL A 101 -28.08 -2.57 22.51
C VAL A 101 -29.09 -3.56 21.93
N ALA A 102 -29.87 -4.23 22.79
CA ALA A 102 -30.91 -5.15 22.34
C ALA A 102 -31.99 -4.44 21.50
N SER A 103 -32.44 -3.27 21.94
CA SER A 103 -33.43 -2.45 21.25
C SER A 103 -32.97 -2.02 19.85
N ALA A 104 -31.69 -1.63 19.70
CA ALA A 104 -31.10 -1.29 18.42
C ALA A 104 -31.17 -2.46 17.40
N HIS A 105 -31.10 -3.71 17.88
CA HIS A 105 -31.28 -4.90 17.06
C HIS A 105 -32.74 -5.36 16.92
N GLY A 106 -33.69 -4.73 17.63
CA GLY A 106 -35.10 -5.12 17.66
C GLY A 106 -35.39 -6.32 18.55
N TRP A 107 -34.55 -6.59 19.54
CA TRP A 107 -34.73 -7.67 20.51
C TRP A 107 -35.34 -7.16 21.81
N SER A 108 -36.08 -8.04 22.50
CA SER A 108 -36.43 -7.86 23.91
C SER A 108 -35.56 -8.77 24.77
N LEU A 109 -35.10 -8.25 25.92
CA LEU A 109 -34.40 -9.02 26.96
C LEU A 109 -35.37 -9.57 28.03
N ASP A 110 -36.68 -9.46 27.82
CA ASP A 110 -37.68 -9.98 28.76
C ASP A 110 -37.52 -11.49 28.94
N GLY A 111 -37.36 -11.94 30.18
CA GLY A 111 -37.12 -13.35 30.51
C GLY A 111 -35.64 -13.77 30.54
N LEU A 112 -34.72 -12.90 30.13
CA LEU A 112 -33.28 -13.08 30.35
C LEU A 112 -32.92 -12.67 31.78
N HIS A 113 -32.22 -13.52 32.52
CA HIS A 113 -31.68 -13.11 33.83
C HIS A 113 -30.44 -12.24 33.60
N LEU A 114 -30.51 -10.96 33.97
CA LEU A 114 -29.39 -10.02 33.96
C LEU A 114 -28.85 -9.87 35.39
N PHE A 115 -27.54 -9.98 35.57
CA PHE A 115 -26.87 -9.78 36.85
C PHE A 115 -25.73 -8.78 36.68
N GLU A 116 -25.93 -7.57 37.24
CA GLU A 116 -24.99 -6.46 37.21
C GLU A 116 -24.28 -6.34 38.56
N LEU A 117 -22.96 -6.40 38.54
CA LEU A 117 -22.16 -6.43 39.76
C LEU A 117 -22.00 -5.05 40.43
N GLY A 118 -22.11 -3.93 39.70
CA GLY A 118 -22.09 -2.57 40.26
C GLY A 118 -23.23 -2.30 41.26
N SER A 119 -24.33 -3.06 41.19
CA SER A 119 -25.44 -2.96 42.15
C SER A 119 -25.16 -3.65 43.50
N ALA A 120 -24.03 -4.37 43.65
CA ALA A 120 -23.67 -5.06 44.88
C ALA A 120 -23.06 -4.14 45.95
N GLU A 121 -22.43 -3.01 45.58
CA GLU A 121 -21.92 -2.02 46.55
C GLU A 121 -23.06 -1.39 47.37
N GLY A 122 -24.26 -1.24 46.78
CA GLY A 122 -25.45 -0.75 47.48
C GLY A 122 -26.13 -1.77 48.41
N ALA A 123 -25.83 -3.08 48.26
CA ALA A 123 -26.37 -4.16 49.08
C ALA A 123 -25.45 -4.58 50.24
N MET A 124 -24.19 -4.13 50.24
CA MET A 124 -23.22 -4.38 51.31
C MET A 124 -23.34 -3.28 52.36
N GLY A 125 -24.18 -3.53 53.36
CA GLY A 125 -24.51 -2.58 54.42
C GLY A 125 -23.30 -2.02 55.18
N ASN A 126 -23.46 -0.76 55.60
CA ASN A 126 -22.60 0.04 56.48
C ASN A 126 -22.26 -0.65 57.83
N GLY A 127 -21.41 -1.68 57.83
CA GLY A 127 -21.00 -2.29 59.08
C GLY A 127 -20.02 -3.43 58.94
N ARG A 128 -18.74 -3.12 58.72
CA ARG A 128 -17.58 -3.81 59.33
C ARG A 128 -16.27 -3.10 59.01
N LEU A 129 -15.83 -2.27 59.95
CA LEU A 129 -14.43 -1.90 60.12
C LEU A 129 -13.68 -3.07 60.80
N GLN A 130 -12.42 -3.26 60.38
CA GLN A 130 -11.36 -4.15 60.91
C GLN A 130 -11.25 -5.57 60.34
N SER A 131 -10.38 -5.73 59.33
CA SER A 131 -9.29 -6.72 59.38
C SER A 131 -8.11 -6.23 58.53
N VAL A 132 -6.90 -6.68 58.88
CA VAL A 132 -5.57 -6.25 58.36
C VAL A 132 -5.29 -6.78 56.93
N LEU A 133 -6.33 -7.02 56.13
CA LEU A 133 -6.21 -7.43 54.73
C LEU A 133 -6.54 -6.25 53.82
N HIS A 134 -5.72 -6.05 52.80
CA HIS A 134 -5.92 -4.99 51.83
C HIS A 134 -7.32 -5.10 51.18
N SER A 135 -8.11 -4.00 51.12
CA SER A 135 -9.56 -4.07 50.84
C SER A 135 -9.92 -4.74 49.49
N TRP A 136 -9.04 -4.63 48.49
CA TRP A 136 -9.16 -5.29 47.19
C TRP A 136 -9.07 -6.83 47.23
N GLU A 137 -8.51 -7.42 48.29
CA GLU A 137 -8.39 -8.88 48.39
C GLU A 137 -9.71 -9.58 48.71
N MET A 138 -10.52 -8.97 49.59
CA MET A 138 -11.84 -9.47 49.97
C MET A 138 -12.86 -9.21 48.86
N GLU A 139 -12.78 -8.05 48.19
CA GLU A 139 -13.71 -7.64 47.14
C GLU A 139 -13.78 -8.62 45.95
N LEU A 140 -12.63 -9.16 45.48
CA LEU A 140 -12.62 -10.10 44.35
C LEU A 140 -13.16 -11.49 44.72
N ASP A 141 -12.77 -12.04 45.87
CA ASP A 141 -13.23 -13.36 46.31
C ASP A 141 -14.75 -13.31 46.65
N GLU A 142 -15.23 -12.22 47.25
CA GLU A 142 -16.67 -11.98 47.47
C GLU A 142 -17.43 -11.85 46.16
N THR A 143 -16.88 -11.13 45.18
CA THR A 143 -17.45 -11.00 43.83
C THR A 143 -17.63 -12.36 43.16
N VAL A 144 -16.59 -13.19 43.13
CA VAL A 144 -16.64 -14.53 42.53
C VAL A 144 -17.65 -15.43 43.27
N ASN A 145 -17.71 -15.37 44.59
CA ASN A 145 -18.68 -16.12 45.39
C ASN A 145 -20.12 -15.67 45.13
N LEU A 146 -20.37 -14.37 45.00
CA LEU A 146 -21.67 -13.81 44.67
C LEU A 146 -22.16 -14.29 43.29
N ILE A 147 -21.26 -14.29 42.30
CA ILE A 147 -21.51 -14.84 40.97
C ILE A 147 -21.89 -16.32 41.07
N MET A 148 -21.11 -17.13 41.80
CA MET A 148 -21.38 -18.56 41.96
C MET A 148 -22.75 -18.81 42.61
N SER A 149 -23.07 -18.08 43.69
CA SER A 149 -24.37 -18.14 44.37
C SER A 149 -25.53 -17.81 43.42
N LYS A 150 -25.37 -16.77 42.60
CA LYS A 150 -26.39 -16.37 41.63
C LYS A 150 -26.61 -17.44 40.56
N VAL A 151 -25.54 -18.02 40.02
CA VAL A 151 -25.61 -19.13 39.06
C VAL A 151 -26.32 -20.33 39.67
N ASP A 152 -26.04 -20.68 40.93
CA ASP A 152 -26.72 -21.78 41.62
C ASP A 152 -28.22 -21.55 41.80
N SER A 153 -28.61 -20.33 42.18
CA SER A 153 -30.02 -19.98 42.39
C SER A 153 -30.85 -20.08 41.10
N ILE A 154 -30.24 -19.76 39.95
CA ILE A 154 -30.93 -19.75 38.64
C ILE A 154 -30.87 -21.12 37.97
N GLY A 155 -29.76 -21.84 38.09
CA GLY A 155 -29.48 -23.07 37.34
C GLY A 155 -29.52 -22.87 35.81
N PRO A 156 -28.80 -21.89 35.25
CA PRO A 156 -28.86 -21.57 33.82
C PRO A 156 -28.25 -22.68 32.94
N THR A 157 -28.80 -22.84 31.74
CA THR A 157 -28.25 -23.70 30.67
C THR A 157 -27.23 -22.95 29.83
N ARG A 158 -27.44 -21.64 29.61
CA ARG A 158 -26.50 -20.74 28.93
C ARG A 158 -26.09 -19.61 29.83
N VAL A 159 -24.79 -19.32 29.88
CA VAL A 159 -24.21 -18.23 30.67
C VAL A 159 -23.27 -17.42 29.80
N VAL A 160 -23.42 -16.10 29.84
CA VAL A 160 -22.39 -15.16 29.35
C VAL A 160 -21.81 -14.43 30.56
N PHE A 161 -20.49 -14.30 30.56
CA PHE A 161 -19.75 -13.52 31.54
C PHE A 161 -18.99 -12.41 30.83
N ASP A 162 -19.30 -11.15 31.13
CA ASP A 162 -18.77 -9.97 30.44
C ASP A 162 -18.35 -8.85 31.41
N SER A 163 -17.17 -8.25 31.36
CA SER A 163 -15.96 -8.70 30.68
C SER A 163 -14.98 -9.32 31.68
N LEU A 164 -14.17 -10.26 31.21
CA LEU A 164 -13.03 -10.81 31.96
C LEU A 164 -11.94 -9.75 32.22
N SER A 165 -11.96 -8.65 31.47
CA SER A 165 -11.01 -7.55 31.60
C SER A 165 -11.19 -6.81 32.93
N GLU A 166 -12.43 -6.63 33.40
CA GLU A 166 -12.71 -6.04 34.72
C GLU A 166 -12.26 -6.94 35.87
N LEU A 167 -12.50 -8.27 35.79
CA LEU A 167 -11.95 -9.22 36.77
C LEU A 167 -10.42 -9.18 36.83
N ARG A 168 -9.77 -8.90 35.70
CA ARG A 168 -8.31 -8.80 35.60
C ARG A 168 -7.81 -7.53 36.29
N LEU A 169 -8.52 -6.41 36.11
CA LEU A 169 -8.24 -5.15 36.82
C LEU A 169 -8.38 -5.32 38.33
N LEU A 170 -9.46 -5.97 38.79
CA LEU A 170 -9.68 -6.25 40.21
C LEU A 170 -8.63 -7.20 40.80
N ALA A 171 -8.10 -8.14 40.02
CA ALA A 171 -7.13 -9.10 40.51
C ALA A 171 -5.73 -8.52 40.79
N GLN A 172 -5.35 -7.42 40.10
CA GLN A 172 -4.05 -6.74 40.13
C GLN A 172 -2.79 -7.61 39.83
N ASP A 173 -2.85 -8.94 40.04
CA ASP A 173 -1.83 -9.94 39.77
C ASP A 173 -2.37 -11.06 38.86
N SER A 174 -1.56 -11.43 37.86
CA SER A 174 -1.76 -12.56 36.95
C SER A 174 -2.03 -13.92 37.61
N LEU A 175 -1.34 -14.25 38.72
CA LEU A 175 -1.53 -15.52 39.42
C LEU A 175 -2.88 -15.56 40.14
N ARG A 176 -3.28 -14.42 40.73
CA ARG A 176 -4.58 -14.28 41.39
C ARG A 176 -5.72 -14.39 40.38
N TYR A 177 -5.61 -13.66 39.27
CA TYR A 177 -6.56 -13.75 38.15
C TYR A 177 -6.70 -15.20 37.67
N ARG A 178 -5.58 -15.89 37.43
CA ARG A 178 -5.57 -17.29 37.01
C ARG A 178 -6.26 -18.22 38.01
N ARG A 179 -6.03 -18.03 39.32
CA ARG A 179 -6.68 -18.82 40.38
C ARG A 179 -8.20 -18.65 40.32
N GLN A 180 -8.69 -17.43 40.11
CA GLN A 180 -10.13 -17.17 40.00
C GLN A 180 -10.75 -17.77 38.73
N ILE A 181 -10.10 -17.66 37.58
CA ILE A 181 -10.57 -18.30 36.34
C ILE A 181 -10.59 -19.83 36.49
N LEU A 182 -9.59 -20.41 37.17
CA LEU A 182 -9.59 -21.84 37.49
C LEU A 182 -10.75 -22.23 38.41
N ALA A 183 -11.04 -21.41 39.44
CA ALA A 183 -12.16 -21.62 40.35
C ALA A 183 -13.50 -21.57 39.61
N LEU A 184 -13.73 -20.56 38.75
CA LEU A 184 -14.91 -20.48 37.89
C LEU A 184 -15.02 -21.70 36.98
N LYS A 185 -13.92 -22.11 36.33
CA LYS A 185 -13.91 -23.32 35.49
C LYS A 185 -14.27 -24.58 36.27
N GLN A 186 -13.71 -24.77 37.47
CA GLN A 186 -14.01 -25.92 38.34
C GLN A 186 -15.45 -25.90 38.82
N PHE A 187 -16.01 -24.72 39.09
CA PHE A 187 -17.40 -24.53 39.48
C PHE A 187 -18.39 -24.85 38.35
N PHE A 188 -18.09 -24.45 37.11
CA PHE A 188 -18.93 -24.74 35.95
C PHE A 188 -18.77 -26.17 35.42
N ALA A 189 -17.63 -26.84 35.65
CA ALA A 189 -17.37 -28.20 35.17
C ALA A 189 -18.42 -29.26 35.56
N PRO A 190 -18.93 -29.34 36.81
CA PRO A 190 -20.00 -30.26 37.17
C PRO A 190 -21.40 -29.78 36.72
N LYS A 191 -21.54 -28.52 36.30
CA LYS A 191 -22.82 -27.96 35.86
C LYS A 191 -23.04 -28.28 34.38
N SER A 192 -24.28 -28.52 34.00
CA SER A 192 -24.65 -28.72 32.58
C SER A 192 -24.79 -27.38 31.82
N ALA A 193 -24.09 -26.34 32.27
CA ALA A 193 -24.16 -24.99 31.72
C ALA A 193 -23.09 -24.78 30.64
N THR A 194 -23.47 -24.15 29.54
CA THR A 194 -22.56 -23.72 28.48
C THR A 194 -22.22 -22.25 28.70
N VAL A 195 -20.93 -21.95 28.88
CA VAL A 195 -20.46 -20.64 29.33
C VAL A 195 -19.62 -19.97 28.25
N ILE A 196 -19.92 -18.72 27.92
CA ILE A 196 -19.07 -17.84 27.12
C ILE A 196 -18.45 -16.79 28.05
N LEU A 197 -17.13 -16.74 28.09
CA LEU A 197 -16.37 -15.70 28.76
C LEU A 197 -15.96 -14.67 27.72
N VAL A 198 -16.31 -13.40 27.92
CA VAL A 198 -15.99 -12.30 27.00
C VAL A 198 -14.73 -11.60 27.49
N ASP A 199 -13.79 -11.31 26.59
CA ASP A 199 -12.58 -10.57 26.92
C ASP A 199 -12.26 -9.50 25.88
N ASP A 200 -11.92 -8.29 26.35
CA ASP A 200 -11.36 -7.25 25.53
C ASP A 200 -9.83 -7.46 25.45
N LEU A 201 -9.29 -7.64 24.24
CA LEU A 201 -7.84 -7.80 23.97
C LEU A 201 -7.06 -6.48 24.21
N THR A 202 -7.28 -5.82 25.35
CA THR A 202 -6.73 -4.51 25.71
C THR A 202 -5.34 -4.60 26.37
N SER A 203 -4.86 -5.80 26.69
CA SER A 203 -3.50 -6.02 27.21
C SER A 203 -2.58 -6.65 26.15
N THR A 204 -1.56 -5.92 25.71
CA THR A 204 -0.55 -6.37 24.74
C THR A 204 0.48 -7.32 25.39
N GLY A 205 0.11 -8.58 25.59
CA GLY A 205 1.04 -9.60 26.08
C GLY A 205 0.68 -11.03 25.67
N ASP A 206 1.36 -11.57 24.65
CA ASP A 206 1.18 -12.93 24.12
C ASP A 206 1.34 -14.06 25.17
N GLU A 207 2.15 -13.86 26.22
CA GLU A 207 2.30 -14.87 27.30
C GLU A 207 1.11 -14.93 28.28
N ARG A 208 0.30 -13.85 28.35
CA ARG A 208 -0.84 -13.76 29.27
C ARG A 208 -2.10 -14.37 28.66
N ASP A 209 -2.28 -14.24 27.34
CA ASP A 209 -3.43 -14.79 26.60
C ASP A 209 -3.34 -16.32 26.46
N GLY A 210 -2.13 -16.87 26.30
CA GLY A 210 -1.89 -18.32 26.25
C GLY A 210 -2.40 -19.09 27.47
N GLN A 211 -2.43 -18.44 28.65
CA GLN A 211 -2.92 -19.08 29.88
C GLN A 211 -4.45 -19.21 29.87
N LEU A 212 -5.21 -18.20 29.43
CA LEU A 212 -6.67 -18.28 29.28
C LEU A 212 -7.08 -19.30 28.20
N HIS A 213 -6.35 -19.32 27.09
CA HIS A 213 -6.53 -20.29 26.00
C HIS A 213 -6.30 -21.74 26.44
N SER A 214 -5.39 -21.93 27.41
CA SER A 214 -5.12 -23.23 28.04
C SER A 214 -6.26 -23.68 28.97
N LEU A 215 -7.00 -22.73 29.55
CA LEU A 215 -8.09 -22.99 30.48
C LEU A 215 -9.41 -23.27 29.76
N CYS A 216 -9.67 -22.62 28.61
CA CYS A 216 -10.91 -22.78 27.86
C CYS A 216 -10.95 -24.03 26.96
N HIS A 217 -12.17 -24.47 26.65
CA HIS A 217 -12.45 -25.61 25.77
C HIS A 217 -12.49 -25.20 24.29
N GLY A 218 -12.87 -23.96 24.02
CA GLY A 218 -12.70 -23.34 22.70
C GLY A 218 -12.44 -21.85 22.82
N VAL A 219 -11.82 -21.29 21.79
CA VAL A 219 -11.43 -19.88 21.70
C VAL A 219 -11.88 -19.34 20.35
N LEU A 220 -12.65 -18.25 20.40
CA LEU A 220 -13.14 -17.51 19.25
C LEU A 220 -12.59 -16.10 19.36
N SER A 221 -11.92 -15.67 18.30
CA SER A 221 -11.34 -14.34 18.23
C SER A 221 -12.09 -13.53 17.19
N LEU A 222 -12.50 -12.32 17.57
CA LEU A 222 -13.11 -11.32 16.71
C LEU A 222 -12.09 -10.22 16.44
N GLU A 223 -12.00 -9.78 15.20
CA GLU A 223 -11.15 -8.69 14.80
C GLU A 223 -11.97 -7.61 14.10
N ARG A 224 -11.55 -6.36 14.30
CA ARG A 224 -12.06 -5.19 13.60
C ARG A 224 -10.91 -4.55 12.85
N LEU A 225 -10.99 -4.58 11.52
CA LEU A 225 -10.04 -3.96 10.61
C LEU A 225 -10.59 -2.60 10.18
N THR A 226 -9.83 -1.56 10.45
CA THR A 226 -10.10 -0.23 9.89
C THR A 226 -9.56 -0.21 8.47
N LEU A 227 -10.43 0.02 7.49
CA LEU A 227 -10.04 0.15 6.08
C LEU A 227 -9.80 1.63 5.76
N ASP A 228 -8.87 1.93 4.84
CA ASP A 228 -8.64 3.30 4.34
C ASP A 228 -9.90 3.95 3.71
N PHE A 229 -10.84 3.14 3.20
CA PHE A 229 -12.09 3.58 2.58
C PHE A 229 -13.20 2.54 2.84
N GLY A 230 -14.43 2.99 3.08
CA GLY A 230 -15.58 2.13 3.43
C GLY A 230 -15.76 1.88 4.94
N PRO A 231 -16.79 1.11 5.33
CA PRO A 231 -17.04 0.76 6.73
C PRO A 231 -15.93 -0.17 7.29
N ALA A 232 -15.73 -0.11 8.60
CA ALA A 232 -14.79 -1.00 9.27
C ALA A 232 -15.21 -2.46 9.06
N ARG A 233 -14.25 -3.29 8.63
CA ARG A 233 -14.49 -4.70 8.36
C ARG A 233 -14.31 -5.52 9.63
N ARG A 234 -15.15 -6.53 9.79
CA ARG A 234 -15.08 -7.44 10.93
C ARG A 234 -14.85 -8.85 10.42
N ARG A 235 -13.99 -9.59 11.10
CA ARG A 235 -13.75 -11.01 10.83
C ARG A 235 -13.68 -11.77 12.13
N MET A 236 -14.00 -13.05 12.07
CA MET A 236 -13.87 -13.95 13.21
C MET A 236 -13.02 -15.16 12.84
N GLN A 237 -12.41 -15.79 13.83
CA GLN A 237 -11.76 -17.08 13.67
C GLN A 237 -12.00 -17.94 14.91
N VAL A 238 -12.24 -19.23 14.69
CA VAL A 238 -12.12 -20.23 15.75
C VAL A 238 -10.64 -20.62 15.83
N GLN A 239 -9.97 -20.23 16.92
CA GLN A 239 -8.56 -20.58 17.12
C GLN A 239 -8.41 -22.02 17.61
N LYS A 240 -9.37 -22.48 18.40
CA LYS A 240 -9.34 -23.80 19.04
C LYS A 240 -10.74 -24.27 19.37
N LEU A 241 -10.98 -25.57 19.19
CA LEU A 241 -12.16 -26.25 19.70
C LEU A 241 -11.78 -27.68 20.11
N ARG A 242 -11.88 -28.03 21.40
CA ARG A 242 -11.42 -29.34 21.88
C ARG A 242 -12.41 -30.45 21.53
N GLY A 243 -11.91 -31.51 20.91
CA GLY A 243 -12.64 -32.78 20.75
C GLY A 243 -13.75 -32.78 19.70
N VAL A 244 -13.76 -31.79 18.80
CA VAL A 244 -14.63 -31.72 17.62
C VAL A 244 -13.90 -30.99 16.49
N ASP A 245 -14.21 -31.34 15.25
CA ASP A 245 -13.73 -30.61 14.08
C ASP A 245 -14.52 -29.30 13.89
N PHE A 246 -13.87 -28.32 13.27
CA PHE A 246 -14.42 -27.01 12.94
C PHE A 246 -13.72 -26.44 11.70
N VAL A 247 -14.33 -25.45 11.06
CA VAL A 247 -13.72 -24.76 9.92
C VAL A 247 -12.71 -23.72 10.44
N ALA A 248 -11.43 -23.90 10.12
CA ALA A 248 -10.36 -23.02 10.59
C ALA A 248 -10.14 -21.79 9.68
N GLY A 249 -9.44 -20.79 10.22
CA GLY A 249 -9.09 -19.54 9.52
C GLY A 249 -10.13 -18.44 9.69
N TYR A 250 -9.94 -17.33 8.98
CA TYR A 250 -10.83 -16.17 9.08
C TYR A 250 -12.13 -16.35 8.31
N HIS A 251 -13.20 -15.84 8.90
CA HIS A 251 -14.54 -15.75 8.33
C HIS A 251 -15.02 -14.31 8.44
N ASP A 252 -15.51 -13.73 7.34
CA ASP A 252 -16.05 -12.37 7.37
C ASP A 252 -17.33 -12.33 8.20
N MET A 253 -17.60 -11.19 8.85
CA MET A 253 -18.83 -10.98 9.59
C MET A 253 -19.32 -9.54 9.47
N VAL A 254 -20.63 -9.37 9.54
CA VAL A 254 -21.30 -8.07 9.54
C VAL A 254 -22.31 -8.02 10.67
N ILE A 255 -22.51 -6.82 11.23
CA ILE A 255 -23.51 -6.57 12.27
C ILE A 255 -24.62 -5.75 11.62
N ARG A 256 -25.84 -6.29 11.59
CA ARG A 256 -27.04 -5.62 11.06
C ARG A 256 -28.11 -5.56 12.15
N ARG A 257 -29.20 -4.84 11.90
CA ARG A 257 -30.41 -4.98 12.71
C ARG A 257 -30.85 -6.45 12.67
N GLY A 258 -31.09 -7.06 13.83
CA GLY A 258 -31.26 -8.51 13.96
C GLY A 258 -29.99 -9.29 14.31
N GLY A 259 -28.83 -8.63 14.43
CA GLY A 259 -27.62 -9.14 15.09
C GLY A 259 -26.42 -9.39 14.19
N VAL A 260 -25.50 -10.24 14.66
CA VAL A 260 -24.31 -10.68 13.92
C VAL A 260 -24.71 -11.70 12.85
N GLN A 261 -24.16 -11.50 11.65
CA GLN A 261 -24.16 -12.45 10.55
C GLN A 261 -22.71 -12.83 10.26
N ILE A 262 -22.41 -14.14 10.24
CA ILE A 262 -21.09 -14.67 9.94
C ILE A 262 -21.15 -15.36 8.59
N PHE A 263 -20.14 -15.12 7.77
CA PHE A 263 -19.99 -15.68 6.43
C PHE A 263 -18.80 -16.65 6.43
N PRO A 264 -19.06 -17.96 6.64
CA PRO A 264 -18.05 -19.00 6.58
C PRO A 264 -17.24 -18.92 5.29
N ARG A 265 -15.93 -19.14 5.43
CA ARG A 265 -15.04 -19.19 4.27
C ARG A 265 -15.46 -20.34 3.36
N LEU A 266 -15.37 -20.14 2.06
CA LEU A 266 -15.64 -21.19 1.08
C LEU A 266 -14.45 -22.15 0.99
N ILE A 267 -14.72 -23.46 1.00
CA ILE A 267 -13.73 -24.52 0.75
C ILE A 267 -14.28 -25.35 -0.41
N ALA A 268 -13.74 -25.20 -1.62
CA ALA A 268 -14.34 -25.80 -2.80
C ALA A 268 -14.45 -27.33 -2.71
N SER A 269 -13.44 -28.00 -2.17
CA SER A 269 -13.36 -29.47 -2.06
C SER A 269 -14.45 -30.13 -1.22
N GLU A 270 -15.16 -29.39 -0.38
CA GLU A 270 -16.28 -29.93 0.42
C GLU A 270 -17.59 -30.03 -0.38
N HIS A 271 -17.63 -29.46 -1.59
CA HIS A 271 -18.85 -29.19 -2.34
C HIS A 271 -18.91 -29.91 -3.70
N HIS A 272 -18.80 -31.24 -3.69
CA HIS A 272 -18.91 -32.05 -4.91
C HIS A 272 -20.36 -32.24 -5.36
N GLY A 273 -20.66 -31.94 -6.62
CA GLY A 273 -21.93 -32.25 -7.28
C GLY A 273 -21.75 -33.21 -8.47
N ARG A 274 -22.70 -34.13 -8.68
CA ARG A 274 -22.76 -34.90 -9.93
C ARG A 274 -23.51 -34.10 -10.98
N PHE A 275 -22.89 -33.83 -12.13
CA PHE A 275 -23.54 -33.19 -13.28
C PHE A 275 -22.96 -33.72 -14.60
N VAL A 276 -23.64 -33.46 -15.71
CA VAL A 276 -23.17 -33.78 -17.06
C VAL A 276 -22.60 -32.50 -17.70
N GLY A 277 -21.35 -32.53 -18.12
CA GLY A 277 -20.65 -31.43 -18.80
C GLY A 277 -21.15 -31.18 -20.23
N ALA A 278 -22.44 -30.90 -20.39
CA ALA A 278 -23.03 -30.58 -21.69
C ALA A 278 -22.75 -29.12 -22.08
N PRO A 279 -22.62 -28.81 -23.38
CA PRO A 279 -22.51 -27.43 -23.85
C PRO A 279 -23.80 -26.65 -23.59
N ILE A 280 -23.64 -25.37 -23.26
CA ILE A 280 -24.74 -24.43 -23.04
C ILE A 280 -24.87 -23.55 -24.26
N SER A 281 -26.05 -23.55 -24.88
CA SER A 281 -26.34 -22.71 -26.04
C SER A 281 -26.71 -21.29 -25.64
N SER A 282 -26.23 -20.32 -26.41
CA SER A 282 -26.66 -18.92 -26.38
C SER A 282 -27.98 -18.68 -27.14
N GLY A 283 -28.48 -19.68 -27.88
CA GLY A 283 -29.57 -19.50 -28.84
C GLY A 283 -29.16 -18.79 -30.14
N VAL A 284 -27.86 -18.49 -30.30
CA VAL A 284 -27.28 -17.93 -31.53
C VAL A 284 -26.21 -18.90 -32.05
N ASP A 285 -26.55 -19.65 -33.09
CA ASP A 285 -25.72 -20.74 -33.63
C ASP A 285 -24.30 -20.28 -34.02
N GLU A 286 -24.14 -19.03 -34.47
CA GLU A 286 -22.84 -18.48 -34.82
C GLU A 286 -21.96 -18.22 -33.59
N ILE A 287 -22.55 -17.82 -32.46
CA ILE A 287 -21.82 -17.63 -31.20
C ILE A 287 -21.45 -18.98 -30.60
N ASP A 288 -22.37 -19.95 -30.65
CA ASP A 288 -22.13 -21.30 -30.11
C ASP A 288 -21.02 -22.01 -30.90
N ARG A 289 -21.00 -21.85 -32.24
CA ARG A 289 -19.95 -22.39 -33.11
C ARG A 289 -18.55 -21.92 -32.75
N LEU A 290 -18.38 -20.66 -32.32
CA LEU A 290 -17.08 -20.14 -31.89
C LEU A 290 -16.46 -20.98 -30.76
N LEU A 291 -17.30 -21.54 -29.89
CA LEU A 291 -16.89 -22.36 -28.73
C LEU A 291 -17.14 -23.87 -28.95
N GLY A 292 -17.40 -24.32 -30.18
CA GLY A 292 -17.63 -25.73 -30.48
C GLY A 292 -18.98 -26.26 -29.97
N GLY A 293 -20.00 -25.41 -29.92
CA GLY A 293 -21.35 -25.72 -29.42
C GLY A 293 -21.77 -24.91 -28.18
N GLY A 294 -20.90 -24.02 -27.69
CA GLY A 294 -21.09 -23.22 -26.48
C GLY A 294 -20.22 -23.70 -25.31
N PRO A 295 -20.08 -22.90 -24.23
CA PRO A 295 -19.29 -23.28 -23.06
C PRO A 295 -19.92 -24.47 -22.34
N LEU A 296 -19.08 -25.37 -21.82
CA LEU A 296 -19.56 -26.54 -21.08
C LEU A 296 -20.07 -26.16 -19.68
N ARG A 297 -21.04 -26.90 -19.16
CA ARG A 297 -21.42 -26.83 -17.75
C ARG A 297 -20.20 -27.07 -16.85
N GLY A 298 -20.14 -26.35 -15.74
CA GLY A 298 -19.05 -26.46 -14.78
C GLY A 298 -17.73 -25.88 -15.31
N THR A 299 -17.79 -24.89 -16.19
CA THR A 299 -16.61 -24.17 -16.70
C THR A 299 -16.78 -22.66 -16.53
N SER A 300 -15.64 -21.96 -16.46
CA SER A 300 -15.59 -20.50 -16.38
C SER A 300 -15.19 -19.88 -17.73
N THR A 301 -16.02 -18.96 -18.22
CA THR A 301 -15.81 -18.24 -19.49
C THR A 301 -15.53 -16.77 -19.22
N LEU A 302 -14.35 -16.30 -19.61
CA LEU A 302 -13.98 -14.89 -19.53
C LEU A 302 -14.31 -14.16 -20.83
N LEU A 303 -15.11 -13.09 -20.73
CA LEU A 303 -15.42 -12.16 -21.80
C LEU A 303 -14.59 -10.89 -21.61
N THR A 304 -13.62 -10.63 -22.48
CA THR A 304 -12.66 -9.53 -22.29
C THR A 304 -12.49 -8.65 -23.52
N GLY A 305 -12.27 -7.35 -23.32
CA GLY A 305 -12.12 -6.38 -24.41
C GLY A 305 -12.57 -4.96 -24.02
N PRO A 306 -12.40 -3.96 -24.91
CA PRO A 306 -12.69 -2.55 -24.62
C PRO A 306 -14.14 -2.30 -24.20
N ALA A 307 -14.41 -1.20 -23.48
CA ALA A 307 -15.78 -0.79 -23.15
C ALA A 307 -16.64 -0.61 -24.43
N GLY A 308 -17.92 -1.00 -24.38
CA GLY A 308 -18.84 -0.91 -25.53
C GLY A 308 -18.66 -1.94 -26.66
N SER A 309 -17.67 -2.84 -26.55
CA SER A 309 -17.39 -3.87 -27.57
C SER A 309 -18.39 -5.02 -27.64
N GLY A 310 -19.31 -5.14 -26.67
CA GLY A 310 -20.41 -6.13 -26.70
C GLY A 310 -20.33 -7.28 -25.70
N LYS A 311 -19.38 -7.23 -24.75
CA LYS A 311 -19.17 -8.27 -23.71
C LYS A 311 -20.44 -8.62 -22.94
N THR A 312 -21.05 -7.63 -22.28
CA THR A 312 -22.27 -7.80 -21.48
C THR A 312 -23.44 -8.29 -22.33
N ASN A 313 -23.57 -7.83 -23.58
CA ASN A 313 -24.63 -8.28 -24.48
C ASN A 313 -24.55 -9.80 -24.74
N VAL A 314 -23.35 -10.33 -24.98
CA VAL A 314 -23.16 -11.78 -25.18
C VAL A 314 -23.47 -12.55 -23.90
N ALA A 315 -23.05 -12.07 -22.72
CA ALA A 315 -23.40 -12.72 -21.45
C ALA A 315 -24.92 -12.75 -21.20
N LEU A 316 -25.61 -11.64 -21.45
CA LEU A 316 -27.06 -11.53 -21.32
C LEU A 316 -27.79 -12.49 -22.27
N GLN A 317 -27.28 -12.67 -23.49
CA GLN A 317 -27.83 -13.63 -24.43
C GLN A 317 -27.79 -15.07 -23.88
N TYR A 318 -26.69 -15.49 -23.26
CA TYR A 318 -26.59 -16.80 -22.60
C TYR A 318 -27.54 -16.93 -21.40
N VAL A 319 -27.64 -15.89 -20.56
CA VAL A 319 -28.56 -15.87 -19.42
C VAL A 319 -30.00 -15.99 -19.88
N TRP A 320 -30.40 -15.19 -20.87
CA TRP A 320 -31.75 -15.22 -21.41
C TRP A 320 -32.09 -16.57 -22.03
N ALA A 321 -31.20 -17.13 -22.86
CA ALA A 321 -31.39 -18.44 -23.45
C ALA A 321 -31.50 -19.56 -22.39
N ALA A 322 -30.75 -19.46 -21.28
CA ALA A 322 -30.86 -20.38 -20.17
C ALA A 322 -32.22 -20.26 -19.45
N CYS A 323 -32.67 -19.05 -19.17
CA CYS A 323 -33.97 -18.80 -18.57
C CYS A 323 -35.13 -19.30 -19.46
N GLU A 324 -35.05 -19.11 -20.79
CA GLU A 324 -36.03 -19.67 -21.74
C GLU A 324 -36.05 -21.21 -21.75
N ARG A 325 -34.92 -21.86 -21.44
CA ARG A 325 -34.86 -23.32 -21.23
C ARG A 325 -35.35 -23.79 -19.85
N GLY A 326 -35.81 -22.86 -19.00
CA GLY A 326 -36.23 -23.21 -17.64
C GLY A 326 -35.06 -23.39 -16.66
N GLU A 327 -33.89 -22.85 -16.96
CA GLU A 327 -32.73 -22.85 -16.06
C GLU A 327 -32.65 -21.55 -15.27
N ARG A 328 -32.43 -21.67 -13.95
CA ARG A 328 -32.28 -20.49 -13.09
C ARG A 328 -30.92 -19.85 -13.28
N SER A 329 -30.90 -18.52 -13.36
CA SER A 329 -29.69 -17.74 -13.63
C SER A 329 -29.53 -16.60 -12.62
N CYS A 330 -28.29 -16.18 -12.39
CA CYS A 330 -27.96 -15.09 -11.47
C CYS A 330 -26.92 -14.15 -12.09
N ILE A 331 -27.08 -12.84 -11.92
CA ILE A 331 -26.13 -11.82 -12.35
C ILE A 331 -25.69 -11.03 -11.10
N PHE A 332 -24.39 -10.99 -10.87
CA PHE A 332 -23.75 -10.12 -9.89
C PHE A 332 -23.18 -8.91 -10.62
N GLU A 333 -23.76 -7.75 -10.37
CA GLU A 333 -23.46 -6.49 -11.06
C GLU A 333 -22.73 -5.53 -10.11
N PHE A 334 -21.50 -5.15 -10.47
CA PHE A 334 -20.58 -4.30 -9.70
C PHE A 334 -20.43 -2.90 -10.32
N ASP A 335 -20.50 -2.79 -11.64
CA ASP A 335 -20.12 -1.55 -12.35
C ASP A 335 -21.35 -0.76 -12.81
N GLU A 336 -22.38 -1.44 -13.31
CA GLU A 336 -23.56 -0.80 -13.89
C GLU A 336 -24.77 -0.85 -12.95
N ARG A 337 -25.71 0.09 -13.12
CA ARG A 337 -26.99 0.02 -12.38
C ARG A 337 -27.90 -1.01 -13.05
N VAL A 338 -28.64 -1.78 -12.24
CA VAL A 338 -29.61 -2.79 -12.73
C VAL A 338 -30.56 -2.21 -13.78
N GLY A 339 -31.06 -0.98 -13.58
CA GLY A 339 -31.95 -0.32 -14.55
C GLY A 339 -31.30 -0.09 -15.92
N THR A 340 -30.01 0.23 -15.97
CA THR A 340 -29.28 0.44 -17.24
C THR A 340 -29.03 -0.90 -17.94
N LEU A 341 -28.71 -1.95 -17.17
CA LEU A 341 -28.57 -3.31 -17.67
C LEU A 341 -29.89 -3.82 -18.31
N LEU A 342 -31.03 -3.57 -17.65
CA LEU A 342 -32.35 -3.90 -18.17
C LEU A 342 -32.67 -3.13 -19.44
N ALA A 343 -32.43 -1.81 -19.48
CA ALA A 343 -32.63 -1.00 -20.68
C ALA A 343 -31.80 -1.50 -21.87
N ARG A 344 -30.57 -1.95 -21.61
CA ARG A 344 -29.69 -2.55 -22.62
C ARG A 344 -30.24 -3.88 -23.14
N ALA A 345 -30.75 -4.73 -22.26
CA ALA A 345 -31.37 -6.00 -22.66
C ALA A 345 -32.62 -5.75 -23.53
N SER A 346 -33.48 -4.82 -23.14
CA SER A 346 -34.66 -4.45 -23.91
C SER A 346 -34.32 -3.89 -25.29
N ALA A 347 -33.21 -3.16 -25.43
CA ALA A 347 -32.73 -2.68 -26.73
C ALA A 347 -32.25 -3.81 -27.68
N LEU A 348 -32.05 -5.02 -27.17
CA LEU A 348 -31.69 -6.23 -27.92
C LEU A 348 -32.87 -7.18 -28.16
N ASP A 349 -34.09 -6.76 -27.84
CA ASP A 349 -35.28 -7.64 -27.83
C ASP A 349 -35.17 -8.80 -26.81
N ILE A 350 -34.40 -8.59 -25.73
CA ILE A 350 -34.22 -9.54 -24.63
C ILE A 350 -35.06 -9.10 -23.43
N ASP A 351 -36.19 -9.76 -23.19
CA ASP A 351 -37.06 -9.49 -22.04
C ASP A 351 -36.55 -10.21 -20.76
N LEU A 352 -35.65 -9.55 -20.03
CA LEU A 352 -35.18 -10.02 -18.72
C LEU A 352 -36.22 -9.81 -17.61
N ASP A 353 -37.12 -8.82 -17.75
CA ASP A 353 -38.14 -8.48 -16.76
C ASP A 353 -39.17 -9.61 -16.57
N LYS A 354 -39.49 -10.34 -17.64
CA LYS A 354 -40.25 -11.60 -17.59
C LYS A 354 -39.59 -12.61 -16.63
N HIS A 355 -38.28 -12.78 -16.73
CA HIS A 355 -37.54 -13.79 -15.96
C HIS A 355 -37.26 -13.36 -14.51
N LEU A 356 -37.12 -12.06 -14.27
CA LEU A 356 -37.09 -11.50 -12.92
C LEU A 356 -38.41 -11.78 -12.18
N ARG A 357 -39.56 -11.48 -12.82
CA ARG A 357 -40.89 -11.69 -12.21
C ARG A 357 -41.23 -13.16 -11.95
N SER A 358 -40.76 -14.06 -12.80
CA SER A 358 -40.94 -15.51 -12.60
C SER A 358 -39.96 -16.12 -11.57
N GLY A 359 -38.97 -15.35 -11.10
CA GLY A 359 -37.91 -15.83 -10.21
C GLY A 359 -36.86 -16.73 -10.88
N MET A 360 -36.90 -16.84 -12.21
CA MET A 360 -35.92 -17.56 -13.02
C MET A 360 -34.58 -16.83 -13.10
N LEU A 361 -34.61 -15.50 -13.06
CA LEU A 361 -33.44 -14.64 -13.02
C LEU A 361 -33.36 -13.91 -11.67
N GLU A 362 -32.14 -13.74 -11.16
CA GLU A 362 -31.81 -12.81 -10.09
C GLU A 362 -30.72 -11.86 -10.56
N ILE A 363 -30.85 -10.58 -10.23
CA ILE A 363 -29.79 -9.60 -10.45
C ILE A 363 -29.49 -8.96 -9.09
N LEU A 364 -28.27 -9.15 -8.61
CA LEU A 364 -27.77 -8.62 -7.34
C LEU A 364 -26.78 -7.51 -7.65
N GLN A 365 -27.15 -6.28 -7.31
CA GLN A 365 -26.23 -5.16 -7.37
C GLN A 365 -25.32 -5.22 -6.14
N ILE A 366 -24.02 -5.26 -6.39
CA ILE A 366 -22.99 -5.30 -5.36
C ILE A 366 -22.34 -3.93 -5.28
N ASP A 367 -22.33 -3.34 -4.10
CA ASP A 367 -21.52 -2.15 -3.83
C ASP A 367 -20.12 -2.60 -3.38
N PRO A 368 -19.07 -2.34 -4.18
CA PRO A 368 -17.68 -2.60 -3.86
C PRO A 368 -17.24 -2.21 -2.44
N ALA A 369 -17.75 -1.09 -1.92
CA ALA A 369 -17.30 -0.53 -0.65
C ALA A 369 -18.01 -1.15 0.56
N GLU A 370 -19.19 -1.73 0.37
CA GLU A 370 -20.04 -2.21 1.48
C GLU A 370 -19.97 -3.73 1.68
N VAL A 371 -19.72 -4.49 0.61
CA VAL A 371 -19.80 -5.96 0.64
C VAL A 371 -18.41 -6.58 0.78
N SER A 372 -18.23 -7.42 1.80
CA SER A 372 -16.97 -8.17 1.98
C SER A 372 -16.84 -9.34 0.97
N PRO A 373 -15.62 -9.76 0.61
CA PRO A 373 -15.38 -10.95 -0.20
C PRO A 373 -16.09 -12.21 0.33
N GLY A 374 -16.08 -12.44 1.65
CA GLY A 374 -16.76 -13.57 2.28
C GLY A 374 -18.28 -13.49 2.17
N GLU A 375 -18.86 -12.30 2.36
CA GLU A 375 -20.30 -12.07 2.13
C GLU A 375 -20.68 -12.31 0.67
N PHE A 376 -19.88 -11.81 -0.28
CA PHE A 376 -20.10 -12.07 -1.70
C PHE A 376 -20.06 -13.57 -2.03
N SER A 377 -19.06 -14.28 -1.50
CA SER A 377 -18.94 -15.74 -1.64
C SER A 377 -20.16 -16.47 -1.08
N TRP A 378 -20.68 -16.01 0.06
CA TRP A 378 -21.87 -16.55 0.70
C TRP A 378 -23.14 -16.33 -0.12
N ASN A 379 -23.36 -15.12 -0.63
CA ASN A 379 -24.50 -14.79 -1.49
C ASN A 379 -24.48 -15.61 -2.80
N LEU A 380 -23.29 -15.80 -3.36
CA LEU A 380 -23.08 -16.67 -4.51
C LEU A 380 -23.43 -18.13 -4.19
N ARG A 381 -23.01 -18.65 -3.04
CA ARG A 381 -23.39 -20.00 -2.59
C ARG A 381 -24.90 -20.14 -2.43
N LYS A 382 -25.57 -19.20 -1.76
CA LYS A 382 -27.04 -19.24 -1.60
C LYS A 382 -27.77 -19.28 -2.94
N SER A 383 -27.31 -18.49 -3.90
CA SER A 383 -27.86 -18.49 -5.26
C SER A 383 -27.73 -19.87 -5.93
N VAL A 384 -26.64 -20.60 -5.69
CA VAL A 384 -26.41 -21.93 -6.27
C VAL A 384 -27.10 -23.04 -5.48
N GLU A 385 -27.03 -23.04 -4.15
CA GLU A 385 -27.50 -24.14 -3.29
C GLU A 385 -29.00 -24.01 -2.99
N GLU A 386 -29.50 -22.82 -2.66
CA GLU A 386 -30.91 -22.61 -2.30
C GLU A 386 -31.77 -22.38 -3.55
N ARG A 387 -31.26 -21.59 -4.52
CA ARG A 387 -32.00 -21.28 -5.75
C ARG A 387 -31.68 -22.21 -6.91
N ASN A 388 -30.77 -23.19 -6.77
CA ASN A 388 -30.39 -24.12 -7.84
C ASN A 388 -29.97 -23.40 -9.15
N CYS A 389 -29.25 -22.27 -9.03
CA CYS A 389 -28.74 -21.51 -10.16
C CYS A 389 -27.76 -22.36 -11.01
N ARG A 390 -27.89 -22.27 -12.34
CA ARG A 390 -27.10 -23.04 -13.31
C ARG A 390 -26.26 -22.19 -14.26
N VAL A 391 -26.59 -20.91 -14.40
CA VAL A 391 -25.80 -19.93 -15.17
C VAL A 391 -25.59 -18.69 -14.32
N LEU A 392 -24.33 -18.28 -14.17
CA LEU A 392 -23.93 -17.17 -13.31
C LEU A 392 -23.10 -16.16 -14.09
N VAL A 393 -23.38 -14.87 -13.94
CA VAL A 393 -22.58 -13.78 -14.54
C VAL A 393 -21.99 -12.91 -13.43
N ILE A 394 -20.71 -12.57 -13.57
CA ILE A 394 -20.01 -11.57 -12.75
C ILE A 394 -19.63 -10.41 -13.66
N ASP A 395 -20.37 -9.30 -13.60
CA ASP A 395 -20.11 -8.06 -14.34
C ASP A 395 -19.75 -6.93 -13.35
N SER A 396 -18.49 -6.54 -13.14
CA SER A 396 -17.28 -7.00 -13.80
C SER A 396 -16.23 -7.52 -12.81
N LEU A 397 -15.32 -8.36 -13.30
CA LEU A 397 -14.15 -8.80 -12.54
C LEU A 397 -13.26 -7.65 -12.10
N ASN A 398 -13.19 -6.57 -12.89
CA ASN A 398 -12.42 -5.41 -12.51
C ASN A 398 -13.05 -4.75 -11.28
N GLY A 399 -14.38 -4.57 -11.30
CA GLY A 399 -15.16 -4.13 -10.13
C GLY A 399 -14.84 -4.94 -8.89
N TYR A 400 -14.88 -6.27 -8.97
CA TYR A 400 -14.50 -7.18 -7.86
C TYR A 400 -13.06 -6.97 -7.35
N VAL A 401 -12.07 -6.83 -8.24
CA VAL A 401 -10.66 -6.68 -7.84
C VAL A 401 -10.37 -5.28 -7.27
N THR A 402 -10.94 -4.22 -7.88
CA THR A 402 -10.75 -2.84 -7.40
C THR A 402 -11.53 -2.53 -6.13
N ALA A 403 -12.60 -3.27 -5.85
CA ALA A 403 -13.42 -3.12 -4.65
C ALA A 403 -12.67 -3.40 -3.35
N MET A 404 -11.69 -4.30 -3.39
CA MET A 404 -11.13 -4.93 -2.19
C MET A 404 -9.60 -4.84 -2.13
N PRO A 405 -8.96 -3.66 -2.37
CA PRO A 405 -7.54 -3.56 -2.69
C PRO A 405 -6.59 -3.97 -1.54
N GLN A 406 -7.06 -3.94 -0.30
CA GLN A 406 -6.29 -4.33 0.89
C GLN A 406 -6.20 -5.84 1.09
N GLU A 407 -6.94 -6.63 0.32
CA GLU A 407 -6.90 -8.09 0.36
C GLU A 407 -5.73 -8.65 -0.44
N LYS A 408 -4.74 -9.20 0.27
CA LYS A 408 -3.49 -9.72 -0.32
C LYS A 408 -3.70 -10.93 -1.24
N GLN A 409 -4.90 -11.55 -1.25
CA GLN A 409 -5.15 -12.84 -1.92
C GLN A 409 -6.52 -12.96 -2.63
N LEU A 410 -7.15 -11.87 -3.11
CA LEU A 410 -8.45 -11.93 -3.83
C LEU A 410 -8.47 -12.92 -4.99
N MET A 411 -7.35 -13.02 -5.72
CA MET A 411 -7.21 -13.92 -6.86
C MET A 411 -7.33 -15.39 -6.47
N LEU A 412 -6.81 -15.75 -5.29
CA LEU A 412 -6.92 -17.10 -4.76
C LEU A 412 -8.38 -17.38 -4.34
N GLN A 413 -9.03 -16.41 -3.71
CA GLN A 413 -10.43 -16.53 -3.32
C GLN A 413 -11.34 -16.68 -4.55
N LEU A 414 -11.13 -15.87 -5.60
CA LEU A 414 -11.86 -16.00 -6.86
C LEU A 414 -11.65 -17.39 -7.49
N HIS A 415 -10.42 -17.92 -7.44
CA HIS A 415 -10.13 -19.27 -7.92
C HIS A 415 -10.89 -20.36 -7.13
N GLU A 416 -10.96 -20.25 -5.80
CA GLU A 416 -11.76 -21.16 -4.96
C GLU A 416 -13.26 -21.04 -5.29
N MET A 417 -13.77 -19.82 -5.47
CA MET A 417 -15.16 -19.59 -5.87
C MET A 417 -15.51 -20.21 -7.21
N LEU A 418 -14.65 -20.04 -8.22
CA LEU A 418 -14.84 -20.65 -9.53
C LEU A 418 -14.72 -22.17 -9.47
N SER A 419 -13.79 -22.70 -8.68
CA SER A 419 -13.64 -24.14 -8.48
C SER A 419 -14.90 -24.74 -7.86
N TYR A 420 -15.49 -24.07 -6.87
CA TYR A 420 -16.79 -24.43 -6.28
C TYR A 420 -17.91 -24.43 -7.32
N LEU A 421 -18.04 -23.36 -8.12
CA LEU A 421 -19.06 -23.26 -9.17
C LEU A 421 -18.91 -24.35 -10.23
N ASN A 422 -17.67 -24.62 -10.65
CA ASN A 422 -17.33 -25.67 -11.58
C ASN A 422 -17.75 -27.05 -11.04
N GLN A 423 -17.46 -27.35 -9.78
CA GLN A 423 -17.87 -28.60 -9.12
C GLN A 423 -19.40 -28.75 -8.94
N LYS A 424 -20.13 -27.62 -8.87
CA LYS A 424 -21.60 -27.61 -8.84
C LYS A 424 -22.24 -27.65 -10.24
N GLY A 425 -21.43 -27.67 -11.30
CA GLY A 425 -21.91 -27.72 -12.68
C GLY A 425 -22.55 -26.41 -13.15
N VAL A 426 -22.19 -25.29 -12.52
CA VAL A 426 -22.64 -23.96 -12.92
C VAL A 426 -21.74 -23.47 -14.06
N ALA A 427 -22.32 -22.88 -15.10
CA ALA A 427 -21.53 -22.15 -16.08
C ALA A 427 -21.39 -20.70 -15.66
N THR A 428 -20.14 -20.24 -15.57
CA THR A 428 -19.84 -18.91 -15.04
C THR A 428 -19.28 -18.03 -16.14
N PHE A 429 -19.90 -16.88 -16.36
CA PHE A 429 -19.41 -15.83 -17.25
C PHE A 429 -18.81 -14.70 -16.43
N MET A 430 -17.60 -14.31 -16.77
CA MET A 430 -16.89 -13.23 -16.11
C MET A 430 -16.62 -12.13 -17.13
N ILE A 431 -16.98 -10.89 -16.82
CA ILE A 431 -16.76 -9.77 -17.73
C ILE A 431 -15.56 -8.98 -17.24
N ASN A 432 -14.61 -8.71 -18.13
CA ASN A 432 -13.41 -7.94 -17.80
C ASN A 432 -13.15 -6.85 -18.86
N PRO A 433 -13.47 -5.58 -18.58
CA PRO A 433 -13.16 -4.47 -19.48
C PRO A 433 -11.63 -4.24 -19.56
N GLN A 434 -11.08 -4.11 -20.76
CA GLN A 434 -9.67 -3.76 -20.97
C GLN A 434 -9.51 -2.25 -21.16
N HIS A 435 -8.52 -1.66 -20.49
CA HIS A 435 -8.12 -0.27 -20.70
C HIS A 435 -7.30 -0.14 -21.99
N GLY A 436 -7.80 0.66 -22.95
CA GLY A 436 -7.17 0.90 -24.24
C GLY A 436 -8.13 0.69 -25.41
N LEU A 437 -8.22 1.67 -26.32
CA LEU A 437 -9.09 1.60 -27.51
C LEU A 437 -8.48 0.73 -28.61
N VAL A 438 -7.15 0.68 -28.72
CA VAL A 438 -6.42 0.09 -29.85
C VAL A 438 -4.98 -0.29 -29.41
N GLY A 439 -4.63 -1.59 -29.43
CA GLY A 439 -3.24 -2.06 -29.42
C GLY A 439 -2.63 -2.58 -28.10
N THR A 440 -1.91 -3.70 -28.21
CA THR A 440 -1.13 -4.49 -27.22
C THR A 440 -1.86 -5.05 -26.00
N MET A 441 -1.79 -6.39 -25.82
CA MET A 441 -2.22 -7.07 -24.60
C MET A 441 -1.23 -6.81 -23.47
N SER A 442 -1.27 -5.62 -22.89
CA SER A 442 -0.67 -5.41 -21.58
C SER A 442 -1.54 -6.14 -20.58
N THR A 443 -1.14 -7.36 -20.20
CA THR A 443 -1.72 -8.09 -19.08
C THR A 443 -1.40 -7.33 -17.80
N GLY A 444 -2.19 -6.29 -17.50
CA GLY A 444 -2.21 -5.69 -16.18
C GLY A 444 -2.59 -6.77 -15.17
N SER A 445 -1.69 -7.01 -14.20
CA SER A 445 -1.79 -7.76 -12.93
C SER A 445 -2.51 -9.12 -12.82
N LEU A 446 -3.44 -9.49 -13.71
CA LEU A 446 -4.20 -10.74 -13.68
C LEU A 446 -3.66 -11.72 -14.74
N ASN A 447 -3.20 -12.88 -14.27
CA ASN A 447 -2.86 -14.00 -15.16
C ASN A 447 -4.15 -14.68 -15.65
N VAL A 448 -4.73 -14.13 -16.72
CA VAL A 448 -5.99 -14.57 -17.35
C VAL A 448 -6.04 -16.09 -17.60
N SER A 449 -4.89 -16.71 -17.88
CA SER A 449 -4.78 -18.15 -18.11
C SER A 449 -5.08 -19.02 -16.88
N TYR A 450 -5.00 -18.46 -15.67
CA TYR A 450 -5.17 -19.16 -14.39
C TYR A 450 -6.65 -19.27 -13.96
N ILE A 451 -7.49 -18.29 -14.31
CA ILE A 451 -8.86 -18.17 -13.77
C ILE A 451 -9.91 -18.78 -14.70
N ALA A 452 -9.71 -18.68 -16.02
CA ALA A 452 -10.73 -19.01 -17.00
C ALA A 452 -10.44 -20.29 -17.80
N ASP A 453 -11.45 -21.13 -17.97
CA ASP A 453 -11.42 -22.31 -18.84
C ASP A 453 -11.55 -21.93 -20.32
N ALA A 454 -12.42 -20.96 -20.62
CA ALA A 454 -12.59 -20.38 -21.94
C ALA A 454 -12.36 -18.86 -21.91
N VAL A 455 -11.77 -18.30 -22.97
CA VAL A 455 -11.49 -16.86 -23.10
C VAL A 455 -11.99 -16.35 -24.45
N VAL A 456 -12.96 -15.45 -24.41
CA VAL A 456 -13.54 -14.77 -25.58
C VAL A 456 -13.07 -13.32 -25.60
N LEU A 457 -12.42 -12.94 -26.71
CA LEU A 457 -11.82 -11.64 -26.90
C LEU A 457 -12.66 -10.78 -27.85
N PHE A 458 -12.99 -9.57 -27.40
CA PHE A 458 -13.71 -8.55 -28.13
C PHE A 458 -12.78 -7.40 -28.50
N ARG A 459 -12.87 -6.88 -29.73
CA ARG A 459 -12.04 -5.76 -30.20
C ARG A 459 -12.80 -4.79 -31.09
N PHE A 460 -12.28 -3.57 -31.18
CA PHE A 460 -12.64 -2.63 -32.24
C PHE A 460 -11.64 -2.72 -33.39
N PHE A 461 -12.13 -2.55 -34.62
CA PHE A 461 -11.30 -2.35 -35.80
C PHE A 461 -11.96 -1.33 -36.72
N GLU A 462 -11.16 -0.58 -37.48
CA GLU A 462 -11.68 0.36 -38.48
C GLU A 462 -11.72 -0.30 -39.86
N ALA A 463 -12.87 -0.22 -40.53
CA ALA A 463 -12.97 -0.55 -41.94
C ALA A 463 -13.84 0.47 -42.68
N LYS A 464 -13.32 1.01 -43.79
CA LYS A 464 -14.00 2.01 -44.64
C LYS A 464 -14.46 3.24 -43.84
N GLY A 465 -13.60 3.76 -42.94
CA GLY A 465 -13.91 4.90 -42.09
C GLY A 465 -14.98 4.66 -41.02
N ARG A 466 -15.29 3.40 -40.68
CA ARG A 466 -16.25 3.02 -39.63
C ARG A 466 -15.60 2.15 -38.57
N ILE A 467 -15.91 2.41 -37.30
CA ILE A 467 -15.55 1.54 -36.18
C ILE A 467 -16.49 0.34 -36.16
N ARG A 468 -15.92 -0.87 -36.22
CA ARG A 468 -16.61 -2.16 -36.19
C ARG A 468 -16.11 -3.00 -35.04
N LYS A 469 -16.87 -4.02 -34.66
CA LYS A 469 -16.56 -4.90 -33.53
C LYS A 469 -16.16 -6.28 -34.06
N ALA A 470 -15.18 -6.90 -33.42
CA ALA A 470 -14.75 -8.26 -33.72
C ALA A 470 -14.82 -9.13 -32.46
N ILE A 471 -15.11 -10.41 -32.66
CA ILE A 471 -15.14 -11.46 -31.65
C ILE A 471 -14.24 -12.62 -32.08
N SER A 472 -13.53 -13.20 -31.12
CA SER A 472 -12.62 -14.34 -31.33
C SER A 472 -12.48 -15.14 -30.03
N VAL A 473 -12.16 -16.42 -30.12
CA VAL A 473 -11.87 -17.26 -28.96
C VAL A 473 -10.36 -17.49 -28.91
N ILE A 474 -9.76 -17.22 -27.75
CA ILE A 474 -8.30 -17.37 -27.54
C ILE A 474 -7.98 -18.73 -26.94
N LYS A 475 -8.92 -19.28 -26.17
CA LYS A 475 -8.73 -20.50 -25.39
C LYS A 475 -10.08 -21.14 -25.11
N ASN A 476 -10.15 -22.47 -25.17
CA ASN A 476 -11.23 -23.28 -24.63
C ASN A 476 -10.63 -24.60 -24.10
N ARG A 477 -10.65 -24.81 -22.78
CA ARG A 477 -10.18 -26.07 -22.16
C ARG A 477 -11.21 -27.20 -22.24
N GLY A 478 -12.49 -26.86 -22.39
CA GLY A 478 -13.59 -27.83 -22.41
C GLY A 478 -13.77 -28.53 -23.76
N GLY A 479 -13.20 -27.99 -24.85
CA GLY A 479 -13.35 -28.56 -26.18
C GLY A 479 -12.66 -27.75 -27.27
N ALA A 480 -12.89 -28.13 -28.52
CA ALA A 480 -12.42 -27.36 -29.67
C ALA A 480 -13.07 -25.96 -29.70
N HIS A 481 -12.36 -24.99 -30.27
CA HIS A 481 -12.90 -23.67 -30.55
C HIS A 481 -12.45 -23.25 -31.94
N GLU A 482 -13.15 -22.28 -32.51
CA GLU A 482 -12.79 -21.71 -33.80
C GLU A 482 -11.56 -20.79 -33.66
N ASP A 483 -10.62 -20.88 -34.60
CA ASP A 483 -9.37 -20.11 -34.64
C ASP A 483 -9.47 -18.82 -35.47
N THR A 484 -10.68 -18.45 -35.91
CA THR A 484 -10.92 -17.28 -36.75
C THR A 484 -11.37 -16.05 -35.96
N ILE A 485 -11.19 -14.87 -36.58
CA ILE A 485 -11.72 -13.60 -36.08
C ILE A 485 -12.93 -13.24 -36.94
N ARG A 486 -14.07 -12.98 -36.30
CA ARG A 486 -15.33 -12.67 -36.98
C ARG A 486 -15.83 -11.27 -36.59
N GLU A 487 -16.49 -10.56 -37.50
CA GLU A 487 -17.17 -9.31 -37.17
C GLU A 487 -18.45 -9.61 -36.37
N LEU A 488 -18.61 -8.91 -35.25
CA LEU A 488 -19.76 -8.95 -34.34
C LEU A 488 -20.65 -7.73 -34.62
N LYS A 489 -21.93 -7.98 -34.89
CA LYS A 489 -22.94 -6.93 -35.06
C LYS A 489 -23.99 -7.06 -33.97
N ILE A 490 -24.37 -5.92 -33.43
CA ILE A 490 -25.34 -5.79 -32.36
C ILE A 490 -26.28 -4.68 -32.79
N ASP A 491 -27.53 -5.01 -33.05
CA ASP A 491 -28.58 -4.10 -33.45
C ASP A 491 -29.91 -4.47 -32.74
N GLY A 492 -30.98 -3.74 -33.03
CA GLY A 492 -32.29 -4.00 -32.42
C GLY A 492 -32.94 -5.33 -32.81
N ARG A 493 -32.31 -6.15 -33.66
CA ARG A 493 -32.71 -7.52 -33.99
C ARG A 493 -31.89 -8.57 -33.24
N GLY A 494 -31.01 -8.15 -32.33
CA GLY A 494 -30.18 -9.02 -31.50
C GLY A 494 -28.71 -9.05 -31.92
N ILE A 495 -28.06 -10.18 -31.64
CA ILE A 495 -26.62 -10.39 -31.87
C ILE A 495 -26.41 -11.26 -33.10
N THR A 496 -25.57 -10.80 -34.04
CA THR A 496 -25.18 -11.60 -35.21
C THR A 496 -23.66 -11.61 -35.38
N VAL A 497 -23.12 -12.75 -35.80
CA VAL A 497 -21.69 -12.93 -36.08
C VAL A 497 -21.51 -13.30 -37.55
N SER A 498 -20.58 -12.63 -38.22
CA SER A 498 -20.33 -12.78 -39.66
C SER A 498 -19.39 -13.95 -40.00
N ALA A 499 -19.05 -14.11 -41.28
CA ALA A 499 -17.96 -14.98 -41.72
C ALA A 499 -16.58 -14.49 -41.21
N ALA A 500 -15.58 -15.37 -41.28
CA ALA A 500 -14.21 -15.03 -40.90
C ALA A 500 -13.68 -13.83 -41.71
N LEU A 501 -13.01 -12.89 -41.04
CA LEU A 501 -12.45 -11.67 -41.64
C LEU A 501 -11.12 -11.96 -42.37
N ALA A 502 -11.17 -12.81 -43.41
CA ALA A 502 -9.98 -13.26 -44.13
C ALA A 502 -9.24 -12.14 -44.91
N ASP A 503 -9.96 -11.09 -45.34
CA ASP A 503 -9.42 -9.99 -46.15
C ASP A 503 -8.62 -8.95 -45.34
N PHE A 504 -8.54 -9.13 -44.01
CA PHE A 504 -7.95 -8.15 -43.10
C PHE A 504 -6.73 -8.72 -42.37
N GLN A 505 -5.58 -8.08 -42.51
CA GLN A 505 -4.39 -8.36 -41.71
C GLN A 505 -4.21 -7.33 -40.59
N GLY A 506 -3.70 -7.79 -39.44
CA GLY A 506 -3.34 -6.93 -38.32
C GLY A 506 -4.50 -6.49 -37.41
N ILE A 507 -5.64 -7.18 -37.43
CA ILE A 507 -6.76 -6.94 -36.50
C ILE A 507 -6.29 -7.08 -35.02
N LEU A 508 -5.38 -8.02 -34.75
CA LEU A 508 -4.81 -8.22 -33.41
C LEU A 508 -3.67 -7.24 -33.05
N THR A 509 -3.06 -6.57 -34.03
CA THR A 509 -1.87 -5.70 -33.83
C THR A 509 -2.15 -4.22 -34.08
N ALA A 510 -3.37 -3.86 -34.49
CA ALA A 510 -3.76 -2.50 -34.85
C ALA A 510 -2.98 -1.84 -36.02
N ARG A 511 -2.16 -2.62 -36.75
CA ARG A 511 -1.50 -2.17 -37.99
C ARG A 511 -2.32 -2.60 -39.20
N ARG A 512 -2.62 -1.67 -40.11
CA ARG A 512 -3.41 -1.93 -41.32
C ARG A 512 -2.52 -2.46 -42.44
N CYS A 513 -2.90 -3.60 -43.02
CA CYS A 513 -2.61 -3.89 -44.43
C CYS A 513 -3.88 -4.49 -45.06
N TRP A 514 -4.43 -3.78 -46.06
CA TRP A 514 -5.35 -4.41 -47.01
C TRP A 514 -4.51 -5.39 -47.82
N ALA A 515 -4.87 -6.67 -47.81
CA ALA A 515 -4.32 -7.62 -48.75
C ALA A 515 -5.05 -7.42 -50.10
N SER A 516 -4.56 -6.51 -50.94
CA SER A 516 -4.88 -6.60 -52.36
C SER A 516 -3.98 -7.68 -52.98
N PRO A 517 -4.52 -8.58 -53.82
CA PRO A 517 -3.70 -9.54 -54.55
C PRO A 517 -2.76 -8.76 -55.47
N MET A 518 -1.47 -9.09 -55.44
CA MET A 518 -0.55 -8.72 -56.51
C MET A 518 -1.08 -9.33 -57.81
N SER A 519 -1.69 -8.51 -58.66
CA SER A 519 -1.90 -8.83 -60.06
C SER A 519 -0.90 -8.04 -60.89
N ASP A 520 0.01 -8.77 -61.54
CA ASP A 520 0.85 -8.32 -62.64
C ASP A 520 0.00 -7.62 -63.72
N SER A 521 0.01 -6.29 -63.76
CA SER A 521 -0.13 -5.49 -64.99
C SER A 521 -0.19 -3.99 -64.68
N ASP A 522 0.92 -3.27 -64.81
CA ASP A 522 0.86 -1.88 -65.30
C ASP A 522 2.17 -1.49 -66.00
N ASP A 523 2.14 -1.62 -67.34
CA ASP A 523 3.16 -1.08 -68.24
C ASP A 523 2.87 0.42 -68.46
N GLY A 524 3.48 1.26 -67.63
CA GLY A 524 3.27 2.72 -67.57
C GLY A 524 4.23 3.55 -68.44
N GLY A 525 4.67 3.04 -69.61
CA GLY A 525 5.56 3.75 -70.53
C GLY A 525 4.81 4.51 -71.65
N THR A 526 5.28 5.70 -72.03
CA THR A 526 4.80 6.41 -73.24
C THR A 526 5.20 5.63 -74.50
N VAL A 527 4.28 5.46 -75.44
CA VAL A 527 4.49 4.62 -76.62
C VAL A 527 4.79 5.46 -77.87
N VAL A 528 5.84 5.09 -78.61
CA VAL A 528 6.15 5.67 -79.93
C VAL A 528 5.46 4.85 -81.02
N ARG A 529 4.62 5.48 -81.83
CA ARG A 529 3.91 4.84 -82.94
C ARG A 529 4.68 4.99 -84.24
N ILE A 530 4.80 3.94 -85.04
CA ILE A 530 5.58 3.97 -86.30
C ILE A 530 4.70 3.56 -87.48
N VAL A 531 4.68 4.33 -88.57
CA VAL A 531 3.99 3.99 -89.82
C VAL A 531 4.95 4.14 -91.00
N ALA A 532 5.41 3.01 -91.53
CA ALA A 532 6.31 2.93 -92.68
C ALA A 532 5.92 1.72 -93.56
N PRO A 533 5.03 1.89 -94.55
CA PRO A 533 4.35 0.79 -95.23
C PRO A 533 5.18 0.09 -96.33
N PHE A 534 6.40 0.54 -96.61
CA PHE A 534 7.25 -0.01 -97.67
C PHE A 534 8.58 -0.53 -97.13
N GLY A 535 9.00 -1.71 -97.60
CA GLY A 535 10.30 -2.30 -97.26
C GLY A 535 10.39 -2.78 -95.80
N ARG A 536 11.62 -2.86 -95.27
CA ARG A 536 11.92 -3.21 -93.86
C ARG A 536 12.07 -1.98 -92.95
N ASP A 537 11.56 -0.84 -93.38
CA ASP A 537 11.81 0.44 -92.71
C ASP A 537 11.15 0.52 -91.34
N ALA A 538 9.91 0.03 -91.20
CA ALA A 538 9.20 0.00 -89.92
C ALA A 538 9.96 -0.80 -88.86
N ASP A 539 10.39 -2.01 -89.23
CA ASP A 539 11.14 -2.91 -88.34
C ASP A 539 12.52 -2.34 -88.00
N SER A 540 13.18 -1.68 -88.97
CA SER A 540 14.49 -1.06 -88.76
C SER A 540 14.40 0.14 -87.80
N ILE A 541 13.38 0.99 -87.95
CA ILE A 541 13.10 2.11 -87.05
C ILE A 541 12.76 1.57 -85.66
N ALA A 542 11.87 0.59 -85.57
CA ALA A 542 11.47 -0.02 -84.30
C ALA A 542 12.67 -0.64 -83.57
N SER A 543 13.55 -1.35 -84.30
CA SER A 543 14.76 -1.94 -83.72
C SER A 543 15.72 -0.89 -83.17
N VAL A 544 15.92 0.23 -83.88
CA VAL A 544 16.79 1.33 -83.40
C VAL A 544 16.20 1.96 -82.13
N LEU A 545 14.90 2.22 -82.10
CA LEU A 545 14.25 2.83 -80.92
C LEU A 545 14.16 1.87 -79.74
N ALA A 546 13.89 0.58 -79.98
CA ALA A 546 13.89 -0.46 -78.95
C ALA A 546 15.28 -0.65 -78.33
N SER A 547 16.36 -0.53 -79.12
CA SER A 547 17.73 -0.56 -78.59
C SER A 547 18.06 0.59 -77.62
N ALA A 548 17.28 1.67 -77.68
CA ALA A 548 17.36 2.80 -76.75
C ALA A 548 16.33 2.72 -75.61
N GLY A 549 15.67 1.57 -75.43
CA GLY A 549 14.72 1.32 -74.34
C GLY A 549 13.34 1.97 -74.53
N LEU A 550 12.99 2.40 -75.74
CA LEU A 550 11.68 3.01 -76.03
C LEU A 550 10.65 1.97 -76.46
N THR A 551 9.46 2.01 -75.85
CA THR A 551 8.33 1.17 -76.26
C THR A 551 7.77 1.65 -77.59
N THR A 552 7.86 0.79 -78.62
CA THR A 552 7.37 1.12 -79.97
C THR A 552 6.20 0.23 -80.38
N ARG A 553 5.28 0.77 -81.19
CA ARG A 553 4.22 0.00 -81.83
C ARG A 553 4.12 0.38 -83.31
N ILE A 554 4.28 -0.60 -84.19
CA ILE A 554 4.15 -0.42 -85.63
C ILE A 554 2.68 -0.50 -86.02
N ALA A 555 2.20 0.49 -86.76
CA ALA A 555 0.90 0.46 -87.43
C ALA A 555 1.11 0.32 -88.95
N PRO A 556 0.38 -0.60 -89.61
CA PRO A 556 0.58 -0.89 -91.03
C PRO A 556 0.03 0.21 -91.96
N ALA A 557 -0.89 1.04 -91.46
CA ALA A 557 -1.53 2.13 -92.21
C ALA A 557 -1.92 3.30 -91.26
N LEU A 558 -2.17 4.47 -91.84
CA LEU A 558 -2.55 5.68 -91.10
C LEU A 558 -3.94 5.59 -90.45
N GLU A 559 -4.88 4.85 -91.05
CA GLU A 559 -6.21 4.57 -90.48
C GLU A 559 -6.10 3.80 -89.14
N VAL A 560 -5.26 2.76 -89.12
CA VAL A 560 -5.02 1.95 -87.92
C VAL A 560 -4.34 2.80 -86.84
N LEU A 561 -3.39 3.65 -87.22
CA LEU A 561 -2.78 4.60 -86.30
C LEU A 561 -3.82 5.54 -85.68
N ALA A 562 -4.71 6.12 -86.49
CA ALA A 562 -5.72 7.07 -86.04
C ALA A 562 -6.66 6.46 -84.97
N SER A 563 -7.04 5.19 -85.13
CA SER A 563 -7.85 4.45 -84.14
C SER A 563 -7.11 4.11 -82.83
N GLN A 564 -5.78 4.25 -82.81
CA GLN A 564 -4.91 3.86 -81.70
C GLN A 564 -4.24 5.05 -81.00
N LEU A 565 -4.55 6.29 -81.38
CA LEU A 565 -4.10 7.48 -80.68
C LEU A 565 -4.83 7.59 -79.35
N ASP A 566 -4.08 7.61 -78.26
CA ASP A 566 -4.56 7.63 -76.87
C ASP A 566 -3.66 8.51 -75.99
N ASP A 567 -4.04 8.67 -74.72
CA ASP A 567 -3.28 9.44 -73.72
C ASP A 567 -1.91 8.84 -73.40
N ARG A 568 -1.61 7.62 -73.88
CA ARG A 568 -0.31 6.95 -73.75
C ARG A 568 0.59 7.16 -74.98
N THR A 569 0.07 7.77 -76.04
CA THR A 569 0.83 8.03 -77.27
C THR A 569 1.77 9.22 -77.08
N GLY A 570 3.08 8.92 -77.12
CA GLY A 570 4.14 9.90 -76.86
C GLY A 570 4.63 10.63 -78.10
N LEU A 571 4.72 9.93 -79.23
CA LEU A 571 5.25 10.42 -80.50
C LEU A 571 4.79 9.52 -81.65
N VAL A 572 4.61 10.08 -82.84
CA VAL A 572 4.39 9.33 -84.08
C VAL A 572 5.57 9.52 -85.04
N VAL A 573 6.12 8.43 -85.58
CA VAL A 573 7.12 8.45 -86.67
C VAL A 573 6.44 7.93 -87.93
N VAL A 574 6.44 8.71 -89.00
CA VAL A 574 5.74 8.39 -90.25
C VAL A 574 6.67 8.63 -91.45
N THR A 575 6.54 7.85 -92.51
CA THR A 575 7.30 8.08 -93.76
C THR A 575 6.49 8.89 -94.76
N GLN A 576 7.17 9.62 -95.64
CA GLN A 576 6.54 10.42 -96.69
C GLN A 576 5.55 9.59 -97.53
N GLU A 577 5.89 8.35 -97.86
CA GLU A 577 5.05 7.47 -98.67
C GLU A 577 3.78 7.02 -97.94
N ALA A 578 3.80 6.99 -96.61
CA ALA A 578 2.63 6.69 -95.80
C ALA A 578 1.61 7.83 -95.83
N VAL A 579 2.09 9.07 -95.69
CA VAL A 579 1.25 10.28 -95.70
C VAL A 579 0.64 10.55 -97.07
N ALA A 580 1.38 10.27 -98.14
CA ALA A 580 0.92 10.51 -99.52
C ALA A 580 -0.23 9.58 -99.97
N ARG A 581 -0.55 8.52 -99.21
CA ARG A 581 -1.60 7.55 -99.58
C ARG A 581 -2.99 7.90 -99.06
N ASP A 582 -3.10 8.31 -97.79
CA ASP A 582 -4.36 8.78 -97.18
C ASP A 582 -4.09 9.42 -95.81
N SER A 583 -4.25 10.73 -95.67
CA SER A 583 -4.01 11.47 -94.41
C SER A 583 -5.27 12.05 -93.77
N GLU A 584 -6.43 12.04 -94.45
CA GLU A 584 -7.63 12.75 -94.01
C GLU A 584 -8.19 12.21 -92.69
N VAL A 585 -8.20 10.88 -92.53
CA VAL A 585 -8.69 10.21 -91.32
C VAL A 585 -7.84 10.56 -90.10
N LEU A 586 -6.52 10.65 -90.26
CA LEU A 586 -5.61 11.05 -89.18
C LEU A 586 -5.85 12.51 -88.79
N LEU A 587 -6.02 13.41 -89.76
CA LEU A 587 -6.25 14.84 -89.50
C LEU A 587 -7.54 15.09 -88.70
N GLN A 588 -8.61 14.34 -88.98
CA GLN A 588 -9.87 14.45 -88.23
C GLN A 588 -9.71 14.09 -86.75
N VAL A 589 -8.99 13.00 -86.44
CA VAL A 589 -8.74 12.58 -85.05
C VAL A 589 -7.84 13.60 -84.34
N LEU A 590 -6.83 14.15 -85.03
CA LEU A 590 -5.93 15.13 -84.43
C LEU A 590 -6.62 16.46 -84.11
N GLN A 591 -7.64 16.86 -84.88
CA GLN A 591 -8.44 18.07 -84.61
C GLN A 591 -9.35 17.92 -83.38
N GLN A 592 -9.67 16.70 -82.96
CA GLN A 592 -10.51 16.42 -81.78
C GLN A 592 -9.70 16.26 -80.49
N GLN A 593 -8.39 16.51 -80.54
CA GLN A 593 -7.55 16.42 -79.35
C GLN A 593 -7.94 17.47 -78.30
N PRO A 594 -7.84 17.14 -77.00
CA PRO A 594 -7.96 18.12 -75.93
C PRO A 594 -7.01 19.30 -76.16
N THR A 595 -7.42 20.52 -75.80
CA THR A 595 -6.63 21.74 -76.03
C THR A 595 -5.25 21.77 -75.38
N TRP A 596 -4.98 20.90 -74.40
CA TRP A 596 -3.67 20.74 -73.77
C TRP A 596 -2.74 19.74 -74.49
N SER A 597 -3.27 18.91 -75.38
CA SER A 597 -2.57 17.81 -76.04
C SER A 597 -2.17 18.19 -77.47
N ASP A 598 -0.86 18.20 -77.74
CA ASP A 598 -0.30 18.38 -79.08
C ASP A 598 0.75 17.28 -79.34
N ILE A 599 0.30 16.17 -79.95
CA ILE A 599 1.12 14.98 -80.21
C ILE A 599 2.18 15.29 -81.27
N PRO A 600 3.48 15.07 -80.99
CA PRO A 600 4.53 15.32 -81.96
C PRO A 600 4.62 14.21 -83.02
N PHE A 601 4.97 14.62 -84.24
CA PHE A 601 5.19 13.77 -85.41
C PHE A 601 6.62 13.93 -85.94
N ILE A 602 7.24 12.83 -86.37
CA ILE A 602 8.49 12.85 -87.13
C ILE A 602 8.22 12.29 -88.52
N LEU A 603 8.38 13.12 -89.56
CA LEU A 603 8.16 12.78 -90.95
C LEU A 603 9.49 12.46 -91.64
N LEU A 604 9.65 11.22 -92.10
CA LEU A 604 10.87 10.76 -92.78
C LEU A 604 10.72 10.84 -94.31
N ARG A 605 11.52 11.68 -94.97
CA ARG A 605 11.46 11.95 -96.42
C ARG A 605 12.44 11.10 -97.22
N SER A 606 12.12 10.80 -98.49
CA SER A 606 12.95 9.98 -99.37
C SER A 606 13.81 10.82 -100.33
N ALA A 607 15.12 10.54 -100.41
CA ALA A 607 16.06 11.28 -101.27
C ALA A 607 15.78 11.16 -102.79
N ARG A 608 15.04 10.15 -103.25
CA ARG A 608 14.79 9.93 -104.69
C ARG A 608 13.70 10.83 -105.29
N SER A 609 12.99 11.60 -104.48
CA SER A 609 11.89 12.47 -104.93
C SER A 609 12.27 13.95 -105.06
N TYR A 610 13.54 14.32 -104.87
CA TYR A 610 13.97 15.73 -104.83
C TYR A 610 13.89 16.50 -106.18
N ARG A 611 13.43 15.87 -107.28
CA ARG A 611 13.41 16.54 -108.61
C ARG A 611 12.06 16.95 -109.17
N ARG A 612 10.92 16.65 -108.55
CA ARG A 612 9.60 17.14 -109.02
C ARG A 612 8.57 17.22 -107.89
N SER A 613 8.58 18.28 -107.09
CA SER A 613 7.36 18.92 -106.59
C SER A 613 7.68 20.27 -105.93
N THR A 614 6.75 21.20 -106.07
CA THR A 614 6.65 22.46 -105.34
C THR A 614 6.67 22.23 -103.81
N ARG A 615 7.13 23.25 -103.06
CA ARG A 615 7.23 23.30 -101.59
C ARG A 615 5.85 23.32 -100.90
N GLU A 616 5.01 22.31 -101.11
CA GLU A 616 3.81 22.13 -100.27
C GLU A 616 4.14 21.18 -99.10
N PRO A 617 3.83 21.58 -97.86
CA PRO A 617 4.01 20.72 -96.69
C PRO A 617 3.02 19.55 -96.74
N LEU A 618 3.52 18.33 -96.48
CA LEU A 618 2.73 17.09 -96.57
C LEU A 618 1.72 16.92 -95.42
N LEU A 619 1.92 17.65 -94.32
CA LEU A 619 1.00 17.77 -93.19
C LEU A 619 0.77 19.26 -92.91
N PRO A 620 -0.44 19.67 -92.51
CA PRO A 620 -0.74 21.07 -92.22
C PRO A 620 0.11 21.61 -91.08
N CYS A 621 0.47 22.90 -91.14
CA CYS A 621 1.28 23.59 -90.12
C CYS A 621 0.65 23.61 -88.70
N SER A 622 -0.61 23.19 -88.57
CA SER A 622 -1.32 23.07 -87.29
C SER A 622 -0.92 21.84 -86.47
N ILE A 623 -0.06 20.97 -87.01
CA ILE A 623 0.44 19.77 -86.33
C ILE A 623 1.94 19.94 -86.07
N ASN A 624 2.37 19.54 -84.87
CA ASN A 624 3.77 19.57 -84.47
C ASN A 624 4.59 18.48 -85.18
N VAL A 625 5.13 18.81 -86.37
CA VAL A 625 5.87 17.88 -87.23
C VAL A 625 7.35 18.28 -87.34
N VAL A 626 8.24 17.30 -87.18
CA VAL A 626 9.68 17.40 -87.44
C VAL A 626 10.02 16.60 -88.69
N GLU A 627 10.50 17.25 -89.76
CA GLU A 627 10.89 16.57 -90.99
C GLU A 627 12.36 16.14 -90.99
N MET A 628 12.66 14.95 -91.51
CA MET A 628 14.02 14.41 -91.61
C MET A 628 14.27 13.69 -92.95
N ASP A 629 15.37 13.99 -93.64
CA ASP A 629 15.70 13.39 -94.94
C ASP A 629 16.50 12.09 -94.82
N ARG A 630 16.10 11.03 -95.55
CA ARG A 630 16.81 9.74 -95.62
C ARG A 630 17.93 9.74 -96.67
N PRO A 631 19.07 9.04 -96.46
CA PRO A 631 19.34 8.09 -95.37
C PRO A 631 19.72 8.78 -94.05
N LEU A 632 19.17 8.28 -92.95
CA LEU A 632 19.36 8.83 -91.60
C LEU A 632 20.27 7.93 -90.77
N GLY A 633 21.18 8.53 -90.00
CA GLY A 633 21.94 7.82 -88.97
C GLY A 633 21.08 7.52 -87.74
N SER A 634 21.32 6.38 -87.08
CA SER A 634 20.59 5.96 -85.87
C SER A 634 20.59 7.01 -84.76
N MET A 635 21.71 7.71 -84.56
CA MET A 635 21.86 8.78 -83.56
C MET A 635 20.98 10.00 -83.86
N SER A 636 20.80 10.37 -85.13
CA SER A 636 19.99 11.53 -85.52
C SER A 636 18.51 11.28 -85.27
N LEU A 637 18.02 10.08 -85.58
CA LEU A 637 16.65 9.66 -85.32
C LEU A 637 16.36 9.60 -83.81
N LEU A 638 17.27 9.01 -83.04
CA LEU A 638 17.13 8.92 -81.58
C LEU A 638 17.08 10.30 -80.92
N SER A 639 17.94 11.23 -81.34
CA SER A 639 17.96 12.59 -80.81
C SER A 639 16.64 13.34 -81.07
N ALA A 640 16.10 13.22 -82.29
CA ALA A 640 14.82 13.82 -82.65
C ALA A 640 13.65 13.22 -81.84
N VAL A 641 13.61 11.89 -81.70
CA VAL A 641 12.60 11.17 -80.92
C VAL A 641 12.66 11.58 -79.44
N GLN A 642 13.84 11.63 -78.84
CA GLN A 642 14.01 12.04 -77.44
C GLN A 642 13.69 13.52 -77.20
N GLY A 643 13.92 14.39 -78.19
CA GLY A 643 13.51 15.79 -78.14
C GLY A 643 11.99 15.94 -78.12
N ALA A 644 11.31 15.23 -79.01
CA ALA A 644 9.85 15.22 -79.12
C ALA A 644 9.17 14.64 -77.85
N LEU A 645 9.67 13.52 -77.33
CA LEU A 645 9.15 12.92 -76.09
C LEU A 645 9.32 13.83 -74.87
N ARG A 646 10.42 14.61 -74.79
CA ARG A 646 10.61 15.61 -73.73
C ARG A 646 9.62 16.76 -73.83
N ALA A 647 9.31 17.24 -75.04
CA ALA A 647 8.27 18.24 -75.25
C ALA A 647 6.89 17.71 -74.84
N ARG A 648 6.58 16.45 -75.18
CA ARG A 648 5.34 15.78 -74.79
C ARG A 648 5.21 15.61 -73.27
N ALA A 649 6.29 15.25 -72.57
CA ALA A 649 6.29 15.13 -71.11
C ALA A 649 5.96 16.47 -70.40
N LYS A 650 6.43 17.60 -70.94
CA LYS A 650 6.11 18.94 -70.39
C LYS A 650 4.61 19.28 -70.52
N GLN A 651 3.95 18.84 -71.58
CA GLN A 651 2.50 19.08 -71.77
C GLN A 651 1.68 18.38 -70.67
N PHE A 652 2.04 17.15 -70.28
CA PHE A 652 1.38 16.44 -69.18
C PHE A 652 1.54 17.15 -67.83
N VAL A 653 2.73 17.71 -67.54
CA VAL A 653 2.97 18.48 -66.31
C VAL A 653 2.10 19.75 -66.25
N VAL A 654 1.92 20.45 -67.37
CA VAL A 654 1.07 21.65 -67.43
C VAL A 654 -0.40 21.32 -67.19
N ARG A 655 -0.90 20.21 -67.74
CA ARG A 655 -2.27 19.72 -67.48
C ARG A 655 -2.53 19.53 -65.97
N ASP A 656 -1.59 18.88 -65.29
CA ASP A 656 -1.73 18.56 -63.87
C ASP A 656 -1.68 19.85 -63.00
N GLN A 657 -0.87 20.84 -63.39
CA GLN A 657 -0.83 22.16 -62.73
C GLN A 657 -2.13 22.97 -62.89
N VAL A 658 -2.74 22.95 -64.08
CA VAL A 658 -4.02 23.65 -64.33
C VAL A 658 -5.15 23.05 -63.50
N THR A 659 -5.16 21.72 -63.36
CA THR A 659 -6.13 21.00 -62.53
C THR A 659 -5.95 21.35 -61.05
N ALA A 660 -4.71 21.37 -60.56
CA ALA A 660 -4.40 21.76 -59.19
C ALA A 660 -4.80 23.22 -58.85
N LEU A 661 -4.67 24.15 -59.81
CA LEU A 661 -5.10 25.55 -59.63
C LEU A 661 -6.63 25.70 -59.54
N ALA A 662 -7.38 24.89 -60.29
CA ALA A 662 -8.84 24.88 -60.22
C ALA A 662 -9.35 24.36 -58.86
N ASP A 663 -8.73 23.29 -58.36
CA ASP A 663 -9.03 22.72 -57.04
C ASP A 663 -8.69 23.70 -55.91
N GLY A 664 -7.57 24.44 -56.04
CA GLY A 664 -7.19 25.49 -55.09
C GLY A 664 -8.20 26.64 -55.00
N ARG A 665 -8.75 27.10 -56.14
CA ARG A 665 -9.81 28.12 -56.15
C ARG A 665 -11.09 27.63 -55.48
N ALA A 666 -11.49 26.39 -55.70
CA ALA A 666 -12.64 25.78 -55.05
C ALA A 666 -12.42 25.55 -53.54
N ALA A 667 -11.18 25.31 -53.11
CA ALA A 667 -10.82 25.23 -51.70
C ALA A 667 -10.88 26.60 -51.01
N LEU A 668 -10.42 27.67 -51.68
CA LEU A 668 -10.47 29.03 -51.14
C LEU A 668 -11.91 29.50 -50.91
N ALA A 669 -12.81 29.28 -51.89
CA ALA A 669 -14.23 29.65 -51.75
C ALA A 669 -14.94 28.87 -50.61
N ARG A 670 -14.53 27.61 -50.38
CA ARG A 670 -15.02 26.81 -49.24
C ARG A 670 -14.50 27.37 -47.91
N SER A 671 -13.22 27.73 -47.85
CA SER A 671 -12.61 28.32 -46.64
C SER A 671 -13.24 29.67 -46.28
N GLU A 672 -13.53 30.55 -47.26
CA GLU A 672 -14.22 31.82 -47.02
C GLU A 672 -15.65 31.62 -46.49
N SER A 673 -16.38 30.63 -47.02
CA SER A 673 -17.73 30.29 -46.55
C SER A 673 -17.70 29.68 -45.15
N GLU A 674 -16.72 28.84 -44.86
CA GLU A 674 -16.51 28.21 -43.55
C GLU A 674 -16.16 29.25 -42.48
N LEU A 675 -15.26 30.20 -42.76
CA LEU A 675 -14.94 31.29 -41.83
C LEU A 675 -16.16 32.16 -41.50
N ARG A 676 -17.06 32.39 -42.46
CA ARG A 676 -18.31 33.11 -42.22
C ARG A 676 -19.27 32.31 -41.34
N LEU A 677 -19.41 31.00 -41.58
CA LEU A 677 -20.21 30.10 -40.72
C LEU A 677 -19.66 30.04 -39.29
N ILE A 678 -18.33 30.01 -39.13
CA ILE A 678 -17.67 30.04 -37.82
C ILE A 678 -17.98 31.37 -37.10
N ALA A 679 -17.85 32.50 -37.80
CA ALA A 679 -18.19 33.80 -37.23
C ALA A 679 -19.68 33.90 -36.84
N ASP A 680 -20.58 33.36 -37.66
CA ASP A 680 -22.03 33.38 -37.41
C ASP A 680 -22.49 32.44 -36.28
N ALA A 681 -21.73 31.37 -36.01
CA ALA A 681 -22.02 30.44 -34.91
C ALA A 681 -21.55 30.96 -33.54
N MET A 682 -20.68 31.99 -33.50
CA MET A 682 -20.18 32.54 -32.24
C MET A 682 -21.20 33.50 -31.60
N PRO A 683 -21.51 33.34 -30.30
CA PRO A 683 -22.40 34.25 -29.55
C PRO A 683 -21.68 35.54 -29.11
N VAL A 684 -20.85 36.09 -30.01
CA VAL A 684 -20.03 37.28 -29.81
C VAL A 684 -20.33 38.20 -30.99
N LEU A 685 -20.51 39.50 -30.77
CA LEU A 685 -20.66 40.42 -31.89
C LEU A 685 -19.29 40.63 -32.54
N ILE A 686 -19.17 40.20 -33.80
CA ILE A 686 -17.95 40.31 -34.59
C ILE A 686 -18.22 41.16 -35.83
N ALA A 687 -17.51 42.27 -35.95
CA ALA A 687 -17.61 43.14 -37.10
C ALA A 687 -16.26 43.63 -37.59
N PHE A 688 -16.22 44.08 -38.85
CA PHE A 688 -15.15 44.90 -39.39
C PHE A 688 -15.72 46.25 -39.80
N VAL A 689 -15.09 47.32 -39.33
CA VAL A 689 -15.46 48.71 -39.60
C VAL A 689 -14.28 49.41 -40.28
N ASP A 690 -14.55 50.13 -41.36
CA ASP A 690 -13.52 50.86 -42.10
C ASP A 690 -13.16 52.21 -41.45
N ARG A 691 -12.19 52.93 -42.04
CA ARG A 691 -11.82 54.29 -41.60
C ARG A 691 -12.94 55.32 -41.67
N ALA A 692 -13.95 55.12 -42.50
CA ALA A 692 -15.12 55.99 -42.58
C ALA A 692 -16.16 55.68 -41.49
N LEU A 693 -15.82 54.75 -40.58
CA LEU A 693 -16.70 54.27 -39.51
C LEU A 693 -17.94 53.57 -40.06
N CYS A 694 -17.83 52.93 -41.23
CA CYS A 694 -18.89 52.13 -41.82
C CYS A 694 -18.63 50.64 -41.62
N PHE A 695 -19.68 49.88 -41.28
CA PHE A 695 -19.59 48.42 -41.19
C PHE A 695 -19.36 47.81 -42.58
N ARG A 696 -18.34 46.97 -42.71
CA ARG A 696 -18.02 46.21 -43.92
C ARG A 696 -18.24 44.71 -43.76
N PHE A 697 -18.27 44.25 -42.53
CA PHE A 697 -18.65 42.90 -42.15
C PHE A 697 -19.33 42.95 -40.79
N ALA A 698 -20.36 42.13 -40.59
CA ALA A 698 -21.00 41.87 -39.31
C ALA A 698 -21.50 40.42 -39.33
N ASN A 699 -21.24 39.67 -38.26
CA ASN A 699 -21.76 38.32 -38.10
C ASN A 699 -23.22 38.33 -37.61
N ARG A 700 -23.87 37.17 -37.67
CA ARG A 700 -25.28 36.98 -37.30
C ARG A 700 -25.63 37.43 -35.87
N ALA A 701 -24.66 37.48 -34.96
CA ALA A 701 -24.87 37.97 -33.60
C ALA A 701 -25.37 39.44 -33.54
N TYR A 702 -25.08 40.26 -34.56
CA TYR A 702 -25.63 41.62 -34.68
C TYR A 702 -27.15 41.63 -34.89
N GLU A 703 -27.69 40.63 -35.61
CA GLU A 703 -29.14 40.50 -35.82
C GLU A 703 -29.85 40.21 -34.50
N SER A 704 -29.28 39.30 -33.71
CA SER A 704 -29.79 38.95 -32.39
C SER A 704 -29.53 39.97 -31.31
N TRP A 705 -28.78 41.04 -31.56
CA TRP A 705 -28.51 42.07 -30.53
C TRP A 705 -29.27 43.37 -30.82
N PHE A 706 -29.34 43.76 -32.09
CA PHE A 706 -29.94 45.03 -32.54
C PHE A 706 -31.23 44.88 -33.34
N GLU A 707 -31.73 43.65 -33.58
CA GLU A 707 -32.90 43.36 -34.44
C GLU A 707 -32.77 43.88 -35.88
N LEU A 708 -31.53 44.05 -36.38
CA LEU A 708 -31.23 44.47 -37.75
C LEU A 708 -30.59 43.32 -38.52
N ALA A 709 -31.08 43.00 -39.72
CA ALA A 709 -30.45 41.99 -40.56
C ALA A 709 -28.99 42.36 -40.86
N THR A 710 -28.07 41.39 -40.92
CA THR A 710 -26.62 41.62 -41.15
C THR A 710 -26.36 42.41 -42.42
N GLY A 711 -27.14 42.17 -43.48
CA GLY A 711 -27.10 42.92 -44.73
C GLY A 711 -27.53 44.39 -44.62
N GLU A 712 -28.34 44.73 -43.62
CA GLU A 712 -28.75 46.11 -43.32
C GLU A 712 -27.75 46.85 -42.45
N VAL A 713 -26.99 46.12 -41.62
CA VAL A 713 -25.90 46.69 -40.81
C VAL A 713 -24.71 47.05 -41.70
N ILE A 714 -24.38 46.20 -42.67
CA ILE A 714 -23.29 46.44 -43.63
C ILE A 714 -23.58 47.69 -44.47
N GLY A 715 -22.64 48.63 -44.48
CA GLY A 715 -22.72 49.90 -45.19
C GLY A 715 -23.24 51.08 -44.35
N ARG A 716 -23.82 50.84 -43.18
CA ARG A 716 -24.24 51.91 -42.24
C ARG A 716 -23.09 52.41 -41.38
N GLN A 717 -23.20 53.65 -40.90
CA GLN A 717 -22.23 54.19 -39.95
C GLN A 717 -22.43 53.59 -38.56
N VAL A 718 -21.33 53.39 -37.82
CA VAL A 718 -21.37 52.83 -36.45
C VAL A 718 -22.36 53.59 -35.56
N ARG A 719 -22.34 54.92 -35.61
CA ARG A 719 -23.21 55.80 -34.83
C ARG A 719 -24.71 55.54 -35.05
N GLU A 720 -25.10 55.18 -36.28
CA GLU A 720 -26.50 54.90 -36.63
C GLU A 720 -26.97 53.56 -36.08
N VAL A 721 -26.06 52.59 -35.91
CA VAL A 721 -26.39 51.24 -35.44
C VAL A 721 -26.41 51.15 -33.90
N ILE A 722 -25.43 51.76 -33.22
CA ILE A 722 -25.33 51.69 -31.75
C ILE A 722 -26.06 52.81 -31.01
N GLY A 723 -26.46 53.88 -31.72
CA GLY A 723 -27.14 55.05 -31.17
C GLY A 723 -26.21 56.04 -30.46
N GLU A 724 -26.68 57.26 -30.23
CA GLU A 724 -25.87 58.39 -29.76
C GLU A 724 -25.21 58.16 -28.39
N THR A 725 -25.95 57.61 -27.43
CA THR A 725 -25.47 57.44 -26.06
C THR A 725 -24.34 56.40 -25.96
N MET A 726 -24.42 55.32 -26.74
CA MET A 726 -23.35 54.31 -26.81
C MET A 726 -22.21 54.79 -27.68
N TRP A 727 -22.49 55.52 -28.76
CA TRP A 727 -21.46 56.16 -29.58
C TRP A 727 -20.48 56.99 -28.76
N GLN A 728 -20.96 57.85 -27.85
CA GLN A 728 -20.09 58.66 -27.01
C GLN A 728 -19.19 57.82 -26.09
N GLN A 729 -19.67 56.68 -25.58
CA GLN A 729 -18.90 55.80 -24.70
C GLN A 729 -17.88 54.95 -25.47
N HIS A 730 -18.21 54.53 -26.70
CA HIS A 730 -17.35 53.70 -27.54
C HIS A 730 -16.29 54.51 -28.31
N ARG A 731 -16.59 55.78 -28.60
CA ARG A 731 -15.75 56.65 -29.45
C ARG A 731 -14.26 56.71 -29.04
N PRO A 732 -13.89 56.89 -27.76
CA PRO A 732 -12.48 56.94 -27.37
C PRO A 732 -11.69 55.67 -27.74
N ALA A 733 -12.30 54.49 -27.59
CA ALA A 733 -11.69 53.22 -27.92
C ALA A 733 -11.57 52.99 -29.44
N MET A 734 -12.56 53.45 -30.22
CA MET A 734 -12.49 53.42 -31.69
C MET A 734 -11.43 54.38 -32.24
N GLU A 735 -11.30 55.58 -31.67
CA GLU A 735 -10.23 56.53 -32.02
C GLU A 735 -8.84 55.95 -31.72
N ALA A 736 -8.69 55.24 -30.59
CA ALA A 736 -7.46 54.52 -30.27
C ALA A 736 -7.13 53.43 -31.30
N ALA A 737 -8.14 52.66 -31.73
CA ALA A 737 -8.00 51.63 -32.77
C ALA A 737 -7.58 52.23 -34.11
N LEU A 738 -8.18 53.33 -34.55
CA LEU A 738 -7.77 54.01 -35.78
C LEU A 738 -6.36 54.62 -35.70
N ALA A 739 -5.91 55.00 -34.49
CA ALA A 739 -4.53 55.39 -34.23
C ALA A 739 -3.55 54.19 -34.15
N GLY A 740 -4.05 52.96 -34.29
CA GLY A 740 -3.26 51.73 -34.34
C GLY A 740 -3.02 51.05 -32.99
N ARG A 741 -3.81 51.36 -31.96
CA ARG A 741 -3.75 50.74 -30.62
C ARG A 741 -5.06 50.02 -30.30
N ASP A 742 -5.01 48.85 -29.68
CA ASP A 742 -6.23 48.18 -29.23
C ASP A 742 -6.98 49.02 -28.19
N GLY A 743 -8.30 49.07 -28.29
CA GLY A 743 -9.19 49.71 -27.32
C GLY A 743 -10.08 48.65 -26.66
N VAL A 744 -9.93 48.44 -25.35
CA VAL A 744 -10.72 47.47 -24.59
C VAL A 744 -11.36 48.16 -23.40
N PHE A 745 -12.64 47.94 -23.18
CA PHE A 745 -13.36 48.42 -22.00
C PHE A 745 -14.60 47.58 -21.72
N GLU A 746 -15.08 47.64 -20.49
CA GLU A 746 -16.34 47.04 -20.11
C GLU A 746 -17.46 48.08 -20.10
N ILE A 747 -18.65 47.68 -20.53
CA ILE A 747 -19.82 48.54 -20.55
C ILE A 747 -21.08 47.72 -20.26
N VAL A 748 -22.06 48.36 -19.61
CA VAL A 748 -23.38 47.78 -19.48
C VAL A 748 -24.22 48.17 -20.69
N TRP A 749 -24.41 47.22 -21.61
CA TRP A 749 -25.15 47.43 -22.85
C TRP A 749 -26.57 46.83 -22.74
N PRO A 750 -27.64 47.59 -23.07
CA PRO A 750 -28.96 47.03 -23.31
C PRO A 750 -28.96 45.99 -24.43
N HIS A 751 -29.44 44.79 -24.13
CA HIS A 751 -29.81 43.76 -25.08
C HIS A 751 -31.34 43.75 -25.23
N HIS A 752 -31.84 43.61 -26.46
CA HIS A 752 -33.27 43.73 -26.76
C HIS A 752 -34.16 42.68 -26.02
N VAL A 753 -33.78 41.40 -25.99
CA VAL A 753 -34.50 40.34 -25.23
C VAL A 753 -34.23 40.38 -23.72
N TYR A 754 -32.98 40.61 -23.37
CA TYR A 754 -32.41 40.18 -22.10
C TYR A 754 -32.20 41.31 -21.09
N GLY A 755 -32.46 42.56 -21.49
CA GLY A 755 -32.26 43.74 -20.66
C GLY A 755 -30.78 44.13 -20.58
N ARG A 756 -30.35 44.67 -19.44
CA ARG A 756 -28.96 45.13 -19.27
C ARG A 756 -27.99 43.94 -19.21
N ARG A 757 -26.92 43.98 -19.98
CA ARG A 757 -25.84 42.98 -20.00
C ARG A 757 -24.48 43.65 -19.81
N ASP A 758 -23.64 43.05 -18.99
CA ASP A 758 -22.24 43.42 -18.87
C ASP A 758 -21.47 42.87 -20.07
N CYS A 759 -20.85 43.77 -20.84
CA CYS A 759 -20.14 43.43 -22.06
C CYS A 759 -18.68 43.88 -21.99
N GLU A 760 -17.74 43.02 -22.39
CA GLU A 760 -16.39 43.45 -22.77
C GLU A 760 -16.41 43.82 -24.25
N VAL A 761 -16.01 45.05 -24.57
CA VAL A 761 -15.91 45.55 -25.93
C VAL A 761 -14.44 45.73 -26.28
N ARG A 762 -14.03 45.14 -27.42
CA ARG A 762 -12.68 45.20 -27.94
C ARG A 762 -12.67 45.69 -29.38
N TYR A 763 -11.89 46.74 -29.61
CA TYR A 763 -11.60 47.31 -30.92
C TYR A 763 -10.14 47.04 -31.26
N SER A 764 -9.88 46.28 -32.33
CA SER A 764 -8.53 45.90 -32.73
C SER A 764 -8.16 46.45 -34.11
N PRO A 765 -7.03 47.17 -34.28
CA PRO A 765 -6.66 47.79 -35.55
C PRO A 765 -6.36 46.75 -36.62
N ARG A 766 -6.99 46.88 -37.78
CA ARG A 766 -6.64 46.09 -38.96
C ARG A 766 -5.63 46.88 -39.79
N ARG A 767 -4.53 46.22 -40.17
CA ARG A 767 -3.51 46.79 -41.05
C ARG A 767 -3.62 46.15 -42.42
N ASN A 768 -3.51 46.98 -43.46
CA ASN A 768 -3.43 46.51 -44.84
C ASN A 768 -2.01 45.98 -45.16
N ALA A 769 -1.80 45.49 -46.39
CA ALA A 769 -0.53 44.93 -46.83
C ALA A 769 0.65 45.93 -46.74
N GLU A 770 0.38 47.23 -46.82
CA GLU A 770 1.36 48.31 -46.66
C GLU A 770 1.57 48.75 -45.20
N GLY A 771 1.00 48.02 -44.23
CA GLY A 771 1.17 48.25 -42.78
C GLY A 771 0.35 49.43 -42.22
N ARG A 772 -0.47 50.08 -43.05
CA ARG A 772 -1.35 51.19 -42.65
C ARG A 772 -2.66 50.65 -42.08
N VAL A 773 -3.14 51.25 -40.99
CA VAL A 773 -4.42 50.84 -40.37
C VAL A 773 -5.57 51.22 -41.30
N ASP A 774 -6.33 50.31 -41.89
CA ASP A 774 -7.42 50.61 -42.84
C ASP A 774 -8.84 50.50 -42.23
N GLY A 775 -8.90 50.06 -40.98
CA GLY A 775 -10.11 49.95 -40.18
C GLY A 775 -9.81 49.23 -38.87
N PHE A 776 -10.84 48.70 -38.23
CA PHE A 776 -10.71 47.89 -37.02
C PHE A 776 -11.73 46.77 -36.96
N HIS A 777 -11.36 45.69 -36.29
CA HIS A 777 -12.27 44.62 -35.90
C HIS A 777 -12.91 44.95 -34.56
N VAL A 778 -14.20 44.62 -34.44
CA VAL A 778 -14.99 44.80 -33.23
C VAL A 778 -15.33 43.42 -32.68
N PHE A 779 -15.09 43.21 -31.39
CA PHE A 779 -15.52 42.02 -30.66
C PHE A 779 -16.27 42.48 -29.42
N VAL A 780 -17.50 42.02 -29.24
CA VAL A 780 -18.29 42.30 -28.02
C VAL A 780 -18.74 40.99 -27.41
N THR A 781 -18.30 40.74 -26.18
CA THR A 781 -18.59 39.50 -25.44
C THR A 781 -19.47 39.81 -24.25
N ASP A 782 -20.59 39.11 -24.09
CA ASP A 782 -21.40 39.15 -22.87
C ASP A 782 -20.66 38.41 -21.74
N ILE A 783 -20.23 39.15 -20.73
CA ILE A 783 -19.51 38.64 -19.56
C ILE A 783 -20.41 38.58 -18.31
N THR A 784 -21.72 38.79 -18.46
CA THR A 784 -22.67 38.83 -17.33
C THR A 784 -22.65 37.51 -16.54
N ALA A 785 -22.71 36.37 -17.22
CA ALA A 785 -22.67 35.06 -16.59
C ALA A 785 -21.31 34.79 -15.91
N ALA A 786 -20.21 35.21 -16.53
CA ALA A 786 -18.86 35.06 -15.98
C ALA A 786 -18.67 35.92 -14.73
N LYS A 787 -19.17 37.16 -14.70
CA LYS A 787 -19.13 38.03 -13.51
C LYS A 787 -19.98 37.49 -12.36
N LEU A 788 -21.18 36.99 -12.65
CA LEU A 788 -22.04 36.36 -11.64
C LEU A 788 -21.42 35.07 -11.08
N ALA A 789 -20.81 34.25 -11.94
CA ALA A 789 -20.09 33.05 -11.53
C ALA A 789 -18.85 33.37 -10.70
N LEU A 790 -18.10 34.42 -11.04
CA LEU A 790 -16.94 34.87 -10.26
C LEU A 790 -17.36 35.39 -8.87
N ALA A 791 -18.42 36.19 -8.79
CA ALA A 791 -18.96 36.66 -7.52
C ALA A 791 -19.46 35.49 -6.64
N SER A 792 -20.13 34.50 -7.23
CA SER A 792 -20.52 33.28 -6.52
C SER A 792 -19.31 32.45 -6.11
N SER A 793 -18.30 32.32 -6.96
CA SER A 793 -17.06 31.60 -6.65
C SER A 793 -16.25 32.28 -5.56
N GLN A 794 -16.26 33.61 -5.47
CA GLN A 794 -15.61 34.36 -4.38
C GLN A 794 -16.33 34.16 -3.05
N GLN A 795 -17.68 34.11 -3.05
CA GLN A 795 -18.44 33.73 -1.86
C GLN A 795 -18.16 32.28 -1.43
N HIS A 796 -18.06 31.35 -2.38
CA HIS A 796 -17.67 29.98 -2.09
C HIS A 796 -16.20 29.88 -1.62
N ALA A 797 -15.29 30.68 -2.15
CA ALA A 797 -13.90 30.74 -1.72
C ALA A 797 -13.79 31.25 -0.28
N HIS A 798 -14.52 32.31 0.09
CA HIS A 798 -14.55 32.78 1.47
C HIS A 798 -15.22 31.78 2.43
N ALA A 799 -16.26 31.06 1.99
CA ALA A 799 -16.84 29.98 2.78
C ALA A 799 -15.88 28.79 2.94
N LEU A 800 -15.11 28.48 1.88
CA LEU A 800 -14.09 27.45 1.90
C LEU A 800 -12.88 27.88 2.75
N GLU A 801 -12.47 29.14 2.74
CA GLU A 801 -11.42 29.68 3.62
C GLU A 801 -11.84 29.61 5.09
N ALA A 802 -13.10 29.92 5.40
CA ALA A 802 -13.64 29.73 6.75
C ALA A 802 -13.64 28.25 7.16
N MET A 803 -14.06 27.36 6.25
CA MET A 803 -14.05 25.91 6.47
C MET A 803 -12.64 25.34 6.54
N VAL A 804 -11.67 25.88 5.78
CA VAL A 804 -10.25 25.52 5.84
C VAL A 804 -9.66 26.02 7.15
N ALA A 805 -9.99 27.21 7.63
CA ALA A 805 -9.53 27.70 8.94
C ALA A 805 -10.12 26.89 10.11
N GLU A 806 -11.34 26.36 9.96
CA GLU A 806 -11.94 25.43 10.92
C GLU A 806 -11.31 24.04 10.83
N ARG A 807 -11.12 23.52 9.61
CA ARG A 807 -10.44 22.23 9.39
C ARG A 807 -8.96 22.26 9.71
N THR A 808 -8.29 23.40 9.59
CA THR A 808 -6.89 23.56 10.01
C THR A 808 -6.79 23.52 11.53
N ARG A 809 -7.74 24.13 12.25
CA ARG A 809 -7.83 23.98 13.71
C ARG A 809 -8.17 22.55 14.14
N GLU A 810 -9.05 21.86 13.41
CA GLU A 810 -9.31 20.44 13.65
C GLU A 810 -8.12 19.54 13.31
N LEU A 811 -7.37 19.86 12.24
CA LEU A 811 -6.17 19.13 11.85
C LEU A 811 -5.04 19.37 12.85
N GLU A 812 -4.85 20.60 13.34
CA GLU A 812 -3.92 20.92 14.43
C GLU A 812 -4.31 20.18 15.72
N ALA A 813 -5.60 20.09 16.04
CA ALA A 813 -6.09 19.29 17.16
C ALA A 813 -5.88 17.78 16.92
N GLN A 814 -6.06 17.28 15.70
CA GLN A 814 -5.76 15.89 15.32
C GLN A 814 -4.25 15.60 15.32
N MET A 815 -3.41 16.56 14.92
CA MET A 815 -1.97 16.45 14.95
C MET A 815 -1.47 16.45 16.39
N ALA A 816 -2.01 17.30 17.26
CA ALA A 816 -1.75 17.27 18.70
C ALA A 816 -2.22 15.95 19.33
N ALA A 817 -3.40 15.44 18.93
CA ALA A 817 -3.91 14.14 19.37
C ALA A 817 -3.06 12.97 18.86
N ARG A 818 -2.56 13.07 17.62
CA ARG A 818 -1.65 12.09 17.01
C ARG A 818 -0.27 12.13 17.64
N GLU A 819 0.28 13.31 17.92
CA GLU A 819 1.55 13.46 18.65
C GLU A 819 1.44 12.92 20.08
N ALA A 820 0.30 13.15 20.75
CA ALA A 820 -0.02 12.55 22.04
C ALA A 820 -0.17 11.02 21.93
N SER A 821 -0.79 10.51 20.86
CA SER A 821 -0.92 9.07 20.60
C SER A 821 0.42 8.42 20.22
N ASP A 822 1.28 9.08 19.45
CA ASP A 822 2.63 8.64 19.10
C ASP A 822 3.57 8.70 20.30
N ALA A 823 3.38 9.68 21.20
CA ALA A 823 4.06 9.72 22.49
C ALA A 823 3.58 8.59 23.41
N ALA A 824 2.28 8.33 23.46
CA ALA A 824 1.69 7.21 24.19
C ALA A 824 2.13 5.85 23.59
N LEU A 825 2.26 5.76 22.26
CA LEU A 825 2.76 4.59 21.55
C LEU A 825 4.24 4.36 21.83
N ARG A 826 5.08 5.42 21.81
CA ARG A 826 6.49 5.34 22.24
C ARG A 826 6.60 4.92 23.70
N GLN A 827 5.70 5.39 24.57
CA GLN A 827 5.65 4.99 25.97
C GLN A 827 5.16 3.54 26.14
N SER A 828 4.20 3.10 25.31
CA SER A 828 3.69 1.73 25.25
C SER A 828 4.73 0.75 24.71
N GLN A 829 5.47 1.10 23.64
CA GLN A 829 6.60 0.35 23.11
C GLN A 829 7.76 0.29 24.11
N LYS A 830 8.03 1.38 24.84
CA LYS A 830 8.97 1.36 25.98
C LYS A 830 8.49 0.38 27.06
N MET A 831 7.19 0.36 27.37
CA MET A 831 6.60 -0.55 28.35
C MET A 831 6.58 -2.02 27.87
N GLU A 832 6.39 -2.26 26.57
CA GLU A 832 6.42 -3.57 25.92
C GLU A 832 7.85 -4.14 25.87
N ALA A 833 8.84 -3.30 25.54
CA ALA A 833 10.25 -3.62 25.63
C ALA A 833 10.68 -3.91 27.08
N ILE A 834 10.19 -3.13 28.06
CA ILE A 834 10.35 -3.42 29.50
C ILE A 834 9.72 -4.79 29.84
N GLY A 835 8.55 -5.11 29.29
CA GLY A 835 7.85 -6.38 29.49
C GLY A 835 8.63 -7.59 28.99
N GLN A 836 9.20 -7.54 27.78
CA GLN A 836 10.06 -8.59 27.24
C GLN A 836 11.40 -8.72 28.00
N LEU A 837 11.95 -7.60 28.49
CA LEU A 837 13.16 -7.58 29.31
C LEU A 837 12.95 -8.22 30.70
N THR A 838 11.75 -8.12 31.28
CA THR A 838 11.48 -8.56 32.66
C THR A 838 11.63 -10.07 32.84
N GLY A 839 11.29 -10.88 31.82
CA GLY A 839 11.43 -12.35 31.88
C GLY A 839 12.88 -12.84 31.78
N GLY A 840 13.66 -12.28 30.86
CA GLY A 840 15.08 -12.63 30.68
C GLY A 840 15.97 -12.13 31.82
N ILE A 841 15.69 -10.92 32.33
CA ILE A 841 16.48 -10.32 33.39
C ILE A 841 16.19 -10.96 34.76
N ALA A 842 14.95 -11.33 35.05
CA ALA A 842 14.63 -12.07 36.28
C ALA A 842 15.34 -13.43 36.33
N HIS A 843 15.41 -14.14 35.19
CA HIS A 843 16.15 -15.38 35.07
C HIS A 843 17.66 -15.18 35.31
N ASP A 844 18.26 -14.16 34.70
CA ASP A 844 19.70 -13.88 34.86
C ASP A 844 20.05 -13.37 36.27
N PHE A 845 19.20 -12.54 36.87
CA PHE A 845 19.36 -12.09 38.25
C PHE A 845 19.27 -13.26 39.24
N ASN A 846 18.30 -14.16 39.06
CA ASN A 846 18.17 -15.37 39.85
C ASN A 846 19.37 -16.31 39.69
N ASN A 847 19.96 -16.40 38.49
CA ASN A 847 21.16 -17.19 38.24
C ASN A 847 22.39 -16.62 38.96
N MET A 848 22.52 -15.29 39.03
CA MET A 848 23.60 -14.63 39.78
C MET A 848 23.43 -14.81 41.29
N LEU A 849 22.21 -14.64 41.81
CA LEU A 849 21.90 -14.91 43.22
C LEU A 849 22.18 -16.37 43.60
N THR A 850 21.81 -17.31 42.73
CA THR A 850 22.09 -18.74 42.93
C THR A 850 23.60 -18.99 43.03
N GLY A 851 24.41 -18.33 42.19
CA GLY A 851 25.87 -18.42 42.23
C GLY A 851 26.48 -17.88 43.53
N ILE A 852 25.99 -16.73 44.02
CA ILE A 852 26.42 -16.13 45.29
C ILE A 852 26.08 -17.06 46.46
N LEU A 853 24.82 -17.47 46.57
CA LEU A 853 24.33 -18.30 47.67
C LEU A 853 25.02 -19.65 47.71
N SER A 854 25.16 -20.32 46.56
CA SER A 854 25.80 -21.64 46.49
C SER A 854 27.28 -21.59 46.89
N ALA A 855 28.00 -20.56 46.48
CA ALA A 855 29.40 -20.39 46.83
C ALA A 855 29.58 -20.13 48.34
N LEU A 856 28.73 -19.28 48.94
CA LEU A 856 28.74 -19.01 50.37
C LEU A 856 28.33 -20.23 51.22
N ASP A 857 27.34 -21.01 50.77
CA ASP A 857 26.95 -22.27 51.44
C ASP A 857 28.09 -23.29 51.43
N ILE A 858 28.84 -23.39 50.34
CA ILE A 858 30.02 -24.26 50.25
C ILE A 858 31.14 -23.78 51.19
N VAL A 859 31.39 -22.47 51.26
CA VAL A 859 32.36 -21.89 52.20
C VAL A 859 31.97 -22.23 53.64
N ARG A 860 30.70 -22.03 54.00
CA ARG A 860 30.18 -22.35 55.34
C ARG A 860 30.29 -23.84 55.67
N LEU A 861 29.88 -24.71 54.74
CA LEU A 861 29.99 -26.16 54.89
C LEU A 861 31.45 -26.63 55.08
N ARG A 862 32.41 -26.02 54.38
CA ARG A 862 33.83 -26.36 54.50
C ARG A 862 34.45 -25.85 55.79
N LEU A 863 34.08 -24.64 56.23
CA LEU A 863 34.50 -24.10 57.53
C LEU A 863 34.00 -24.98 58.69
N ASP A 864 32.74 -25.45 58.65
CA ASP A 864 32.19 -26.38 59.65
C ASP A 864 32.91 -27.73 59.66
N MET A 865 33.47 -28.14 58.52
CA MET A 865 34.30 -29.35 58.39
C MET A 865 35.79 -29.13 58.69
N GLY A 866 36.21 -27.91 59.08
CA GLY A 866 37.60 -27.56 59.34
C GLY A 866 38.49 -27.56 58.09
N ARG A 867 37.92 -27.50 56.88
CA ARG A 867 38.65 -27.47 55.61
C ARG A 867 38.77 -26.06 55.09
N VAL A 868 39.95 -25.47 55.23
CA VAL A 868 40.26 -24.10 54.77
C VAL A 868 40.86 -24.06 53.36
N ASP A 869 41.22 -25.21 52.80
CA ASP A 869 41.79 -25.31 51.46
C ASP A 869 40.76 -24.91 50.39
N ASP A 870 41.21 -24.14 49.39
CA ASP A 870 40.43 -23.63 48.23
C ASP A 870 39.21 -22.74 48.56
N LEU A 871 39.06 -22.21 49.78
CA LEU A 871 37.95 -21.30 50.11
C LEU A 871 37.97 -20.02 49.26
N GLU A 872 39.17 -19.52 48.96
CA GLU A 872 39.42 -18.32 48.16
C GLU A 872 38.72 -18.40 46.79
N ARG A 873 38.80 -19.56 46.12
CA ARG A 873 38.12 -19.79 44.83
C ARG A 873 36.59 -19.64 44.91
N PHE A 874 35.98 -20.10 46.00
CA PHE A 874 34.53 -19.98 46.18
C PHE A 874 34.13 -18.54 46.55
N LEU A 875 34.93 -17.86 47.38
CA LEU A 875 34.76 -16.44 47.67
C LEU A 875 34.88 -15.59 46.38
N ASP A 876 35.86 -15.87 45.52
CA ASP A 876 36.02 -15.22 44.22
C ASP A 876 34.80 -15.45 43.31
N THR A 877 34.24 -16.67 43.33
CA THR A 877 33.03 -17.02 42.57
C THR A 877 31.80 -16.24 43.06
N ALA A 878 31.67 -16.05 44.37
CA ALA A 878 30.61 -15.26 44.97
C ALA A 878 30.77 -13.77 44.61
N THR A 879 31.97 -13.21 44.76
CA THR A 879 32.30 -11.82 44.43
C THR A 879 32.03 -11.51 42.96
N ALA A 880 32.51 -12.37 42.04
CA ALA A 880 32.25 -12.20 40.61
C ALA A 880 30.75 -12.28 40.26
N SER A 881 29.97 -13.10 40.99
CA SER A 881 28.52 -13.18 40.80
C SER A 881 27.79 -11.95 41.33
N ALA A 882 28.24 -11.36 42.44
CA ALA A 882 27.72 -10.12 43.00
C ALA A 882 28.02 -8.90 42.10
N GLN A 883 29.24 -8.81 41.57
CA GLN A 883 29.62 -7.74 40.62
C GLN A 883 28.79 -7.81 39.33
N ARG A 884 28.52 -9.01 38.80
CA ARG A 884 27.63 -9.18 37.64
C ARG A 884 26.19 -8.73 37.93
N ALA A 885 25.68 -9.00 39.14
CA ALA A 885 24.36 -8.56 39.56
C ALA A 885 24.30 -7.03 39.66
N ALA A 886 25.32 -6.38 40.24
CA ALA A 886 25.43 -4.93 40.30
C ALA A 886 25.45 -4.28 38.90
N ALA A 887 26.22 -4.84 37.97
CA ALA A 887 26.27 -4.36 36.58
C ALA A 887 24.93 -4.51 35.84
N LEU A 888 24.18 -5.59 36.10
CA LEU A 888 22.84 -5.81 35.54
C LEU A 888 21.83 -4.77 36.06
N THR A 889 21.87 -4.48 37.37
CA THR A 889 21.02 -3.45 37.98
C THR A 889 21.32 -2.06 37.43
N GLN A 890 22.59 -1.73 37.21
CA GLN A 890 22.99 -0.47 36.57
C GLN A 890 22.47 -0.38 35.12
N ARG A 891 22.54 -1.47 34.34
CA ARG A 891 21.98 -1.53 32.96
C ARG A 891 20.46 -1.32 32.93
N LEU A 892 19.73 -1.90 33.90
CA LEU A 892 18.29 -1.71 34.07
C LEU A 892 17.94 -0.24 34.39
N LEU A 893 18.70 0.38 35.28
CA LEU A 893 18.49 1.77 35.71
C LEU A 893 18.80 2.77 34.59
N ALA A 894 19.86 2.52 33.81
CA ALA A 894 20.22 3.31 32.63
C ALA A 894 19.16 3.26 31.51
N PHE A 895 18.42 2.15 31.39
CA PHE A 895 17.30 2.00 30.44
C PHE A 895 16.01 2.69 30.92
N SER A 896 15.79 2.72 32.24
CA SER A 896 14.59 3.30 32.86
C SER A 896 14.58 4.84 32.79
N ARG A 897 15.73 5.51 32.97
CA ARG A 897 15.84 6.97 33.08
C ARG A 897 16.92 7.57 32.17
N ARG A 898 16.74 8.84 31.74
CA ARG A 898 17.80 9.65 31.11
C ARG A 898 18.90 9.93 32.15
N GLN A 899 19.92 9.07 32.22
CA GLN A 899 21.10 9.30 33.05
C GLN A 899 21.93 10.43 32.42
N SER A 900 22.33 11.44 33.20
CA SER A 900 23.27 12.49 32.77
C SER A 900 24.69 12.00 33.02
N LEU A 901 25.56 12.05 32.00
CA LEU A 901 26.97 11.65 32.09
C LEU A 901 27.76 12.54 33.06
N ASP A 902 28.64 11.95 33.88
CA ASP A 902 29.63 12.69 34.70
C ASP A 902 30.88 12.98 33.86
N ALA A 903 30.73 13.89 32.90
CA ALA A 903 31.76 14.18 31.92
C ALA A 903 32.92 14.99 32.54
N ARG A 904 34.11 14.37 32.62
CA ARG A 904 35.33 14.99 33.15
C ARG A 904 36.48 14.86 32.15
N PRO A 905 37.48 15.75 32.18
CA PRO A 905 38.71 15.55 31.43
C PRO A 905 39.37 14.24 31.88
N VAL A 906 39.66 13.34 30.93
CA VAL A 906 40.35 12.08 31.16
C VAL A 906 41.45 11.87 30.13
N GLU A 907 42.50 11.18 30.53
CA GLU A 907 43.58 10.73 29.63
C GLU A 907 43.28 9.30 29.18
N LEU A 908 43.02 9.13 27.88
CA LEU A 908 42.46 7.90 27.33
C LEU A 908 43.45 6.73 27.32
N ASN A 909 44.76 6.97 27.25
CA ASN A 909 45.75 5.88 27.26
C ASN A 909 45.78 5.20 28.64
N THR A 910 45.72 5.98 29.72
CA THR A 910 45.68 5.51 31.10
C THR A 910 44.44 4.67 31.36
N LEU A 911 43.29 5.15 30.87
CA LEU A 911 42.01 4.43 30.98
C LEU A 911 42.00 3.13 30.15
N LEU A 912 42.60 3.14 28.95
CA LEU A 912 42.76 1.93 28.12
C LEU A 912 43.61 0.86 28.80
N VAL A 913 44.70 1.25 29.47
CA VAL A 913 45.56 0.33 30.22
C VAL A 913 44.83 -0.24 31.44
N SER A 914 44.09 0.60 32.19
CA SER A 914 43.21 0.16 33.28
C SER A 914 42.22 -0.91 32.82
N VAL A 915 41.49 -0.63 31.73
CA VAL A 915 40.49 -1.54 31.17
C VAL A 915 41.12 -2.84 30.67
N GLN A 916 42.34 -2.80 30.11
CA GLN A 916 43.05 -4.01 29.70
C GLN A 916 43.23 -4.99 30.87
N HIS A 917 43.62 -4.49 32.05
CA HIS A 917 43.76 -5.31 33.26
C HIS A 917 42.41 -5.91 33.68
N LEU A 918 41.34 -5.12 33.65
CA LEU A 918 40.00 -5.58 33.99
C LEU A 918 39.49 -6.66 33.01
N LEU A 919 39.71 -6.47 31.70
CA LEU A 919 39.31 -7.44 30.67
C LEU A 919 40.05 -8.78 30.80
N HIS A 920 41.32 -8.76 31.23
CA HIS A 920 42.06 -9.99 31.51
C HIS A 920 41.37 -10.87 32.57
N SER A 921 40.85 -10.25 33.64
CA SER A 921 40.10 -10.97 34.68
C SER A 921 38.70 -11.44 34.22
N THR A 922 38.11 -10.75 33.24
CA THR A 922 36.70 -10.95 32.84
C THR A 922 36.51 -11.91 31.65
N LEU A 923 37.43 -11.93 30.69
CA LEU A 923 37.29 -12.70 29.44
C LEU A 923 37.98 -14.08 29.48
N GLY A 924 38.82 -14.34 30.49
CA GLY A 924 39.53 -15.62 30.69
C GLY A 924 40.69 -15.85 29.69
N GLU A 925 41.38 -16.99 29.83
CA GLU A 925 42.62 -17.31 29.06
C GLU A 925 42.40 -17.58 27.55
N ALA A 926 41.16 -17.71 27.09
CA ALA A 926 40.84 -18.09 25.70
C ALA A 926 41.04 -16.96 24.67
N VAL A 927 41.00 -15.70 25.11
CA VAL A 927 41.18 -14.52 24.23
C VAL A 927 42.45 -13.78 24.63
N ARG A 928 43.35 -13.55 23.67
CA ARG A 928 44.56 -12.75 23.90
C ARG A 928 44.24 -11.27 23.73
N ILE A 929 44.46 -10.50 24.78
CA ILE A 929 44.14 -9.07 24.81
C ILE A 929 45.43 -8.27 24.59
N ARG A 930 45.41 -7.33 23.64
CA ARG A 930 46.51 -6.40 23.38
C ARG A 930 45.99 -4.96 23.46
N ALA A 931 46.69 -4.11 24.21
CA ALA A 931 46.47 -2.67 24.18
C ALA A 931 47.62 -1.97 23.44
N GLU A 932 47.28 -1.08 22.55
CA GLU A 932 48.19 -0.24 21.77
C GLU A 932 47.83 1.24 22.05
N PRO A 933 48.30 1.80 23.19
CA PRO A 933 48.08 3.19 23.51
C PRO A 933 48.81 4.11 22.52
N SER A 934 48.30 5.32 22.37
CA SER A 934 48.91 6.36 21.55
C SER A 934 50.25 6.80 22.15
N PRO A 935 51.29 7.09 21.33
CA PRO A 935 52.55 7.65 21.82
C PRO A 935 52.40 9.08 22.36
N LEU A 936 51.30 9.77 22.05
CA LEU A 936 50.95 11.08 22.58
C LEU A 936 49.74 10.97 23.53
N PRO A 937 49.70 11.75 24.62
CA PRO A 937 48.58 11.76 25.54
C PRO A 937 47.32 12.27 24.86
N LEU A 938 46.21 11.54 25.03
CA LEU A 938 44.93 11.84 24.39
C LEU A 938 43.92 12.27 25.46
N HIS A 939 43.65 13.57 25.50
CA HIS A 939 42.72 14.16 26.45
C HIS A 939 41.33 14.27 25.84
N ALA A 940 40.32 13.79 26.55
CA ALA A 940 38.92 13.89 26.14
C ALA A 940 38.03 14.17 27.36
N THR A 941 36.91 14.86 27.13
CA THR A 941 35.93 15.11 28.19
C THR A 941 34.82 14.07 28.09
N LEU A 942 34.81 13.08 28.98
CA LEU A 942 33.81 12.00 29.00
C LEU A 942 33.63 11.40 30.40
N ASP A 943 32.61 10.57 30.56
CA ASP A 943 32.39 9.80 31.79
C ASP A 943 33.22 8.51 31.76
N ALA A 944 34.25 8.43 32.60
CA ALA A 944 35.20 7.31 32.62
C ALA A 944 34.49 5.96 32.81
N ASN A 945 33.56 5.86 33.76
CA ASN A 945 32.85 4.62 34.07
C ASN A 945 31.99 4.15 32.89
N GLN A 946 31.33 5.08 32.20
CA GLN A 946 30.53 4.74 31.01
C GLN A 946 31.42 4.35 29.83
N PHE A 947 32.60 4.95 29.70
CA PHE A 947 33.58 4.56 28.69
C PHE A 947 34.17 3.17 28.95
N GLU A 948 34.53 2.85 30.19
CA GLU A 948 34.95 1.49 30.58
C GLU A 948 33.86 0.45 30.30
N SER A 949 32.61 0.77 30.67
CA SER A 949 31.44 -0.06 30.39
C SER A 949 31.22 -0.26 28.88
N ALA A 950 31.43 0.79 28.07
CA ALA A 950 31.35 0.72 26.63
C ALA A 950 32.40 -0.24 26.05
N LEU A 951 33.66 -0.11 26.46
CA LEU A 951 34.74 -1.01 26.05
C LEU A 951 34.49 -2.45 26.49
N LEU A 952 33.97 -2.66 27.69
CA LEU A 952 33.63 -3.99 28.21
C LEU A 952 32.51 -4.65 27.41
N ASN A 953 31.48 -3.89 27.03
CA ASN A 953 30.40 -4.40 26.17
C ASN A 953 30.91 -4.79 24.78
N LEU A 954 31.82 -4.00 24.20
CA LEU A 954 32.46 -4.33 22.91
C LEU A 954 33.34 -5.58 23.04
N ALA A 955 34.10 -5.69 24.13
CA ALA A 955 35.00 -6.82 24.38
C ALA A 955 34.24 -8.14 24.64
N ILE A 956 33.10 -8.10 25.32
CA ILE A 956 32.20 -9.25 25.48
C ILE A 956 31.64 -9.70 24.13
N ASN A 957 31.21 -8.75 23.28
CA ASN A 957 30.73 -9.07 21.94
C ASN A 957 31.83 -9.68 21.07
N ALA A 958 33.04 -9.17 21.16
CA ALA A 958 34.22 -9.72 20.50
C ALA A 958 34.51 -11.16 20.94
N ARG A 959 34.51 -11.44 22.25
CA ARG A 959 34.70 -12.81 22.78
C ARG A 959 33.64 -13.77 22.24
N ASP A 960 32.37 -13.36 22.26
CA ASP A 960 31.28 -14.22 21.79
C ASP A 960 31.37 -14.49 20.28
N ALA A 961 31.98 -13.58 19.51
CA ALA A 961 32.30 -13.77 18.10
C ALA A 961 33.54 -14.66 17.88
N MET A 962 34.29 -15.00 18.93
CA MET A 962 35.52 -15.82 18.93
C MET A 962 35.38 -17.08 19.83
N PRO A 963 34.43 -18.00 19.56
CA PRO A 963 34.17 -19.15 20.42
C PRO A 963 35.33 -20.15 20.54
N HIS A 964 36.32 -20.10 19.63
CA HIS A 964 37.51 -20.94 19.65
C HIS A 964 38.78 -20.20 20.16
N GLY A 965 38.59 -19.00 20.71
CA GLY A 965 39.68 -18.08 21.05
C GLY A 965 40.13 -17.20 19.87
N GLY A 966 40.91 -16.17 20.16
CA GLY A 966 41.38 -15.20 19.17
C GLY A 966 42.11 -14.01 19.81
N ASP A 967 42.50 -13.05 18.99
CA ASP A 967 43.12 -11.80 19.43
C ASP A 967 42.06 -10.68 19.49
N LEU A 968 42.02 -9.96 20.63
CA LEU A 968 41.28 -8.72 20.83
C LEU A 968 42.29 -7.57 21.00
N THR A 969 42.22 -6.57 20.13
CA THR A 969 43.13 -5.42 20.13
C THR A 969 42.39 -4.14 20.45
N LEU A 970 42.87 -3.39 21.44
CA LEU A 970 42.40 -2.06 21.81
C LEU A 970 43.46 -1.03 21.39
N ARG A 971 43.15 -0.14 20.45
CA ARG A 971 44.10 0.86 19.95
C ARG A 971 43.59 2.28 20.17
N ALA A 972 44.44 3.16 20.66
CA ALA A 972 44.18 4.60 20.73
C ALA A 972 45.07 5.37 19.75
N SER A 973 44.52 6.36 19.05
CA SER A 973 45.29 7.28 18.22
C SER A 973 44.54 8.59 17.97
N ALA A 974 45.26 9.71 17.82
CA ALA A 974 44.68 10.93 17.28
C ALA A 974 44.46 10.81 15.76
N VAL A 975 43.28 11.18 15.27
CA VAL A 975 42.90 11.09 13.85
C VAL A 975 42.13 12.33 13.41
N SER A 976 42.56 12.93 12.29
CA SER A 976 41.79 13.96 11.58
C SER A 976 40.89 13.29 10.53
N VAL A 977 39.58 13.39 10.72
CA VAL A 977 38.57 12.81 9.83
C VAL A 977 38.20 13.81 8.74
N ARG A 978 38.20 13.39 7.47
CA ARG A 978 37.75 14.21 6.33
C ARG A 978 36.26 14.01 6.05
N GLU A 979 35.65 15.01 5.44
CA GLU A 979 34.23 14.95 5.03
C GLU A 979 33.98 13.76 4.09
N GLY A 980 32.95 12.96 4.40
CA GLY A 980 32.59 11.77 3.62
C GLY A 980 33.47 10.53 3.83
N GLN A 981 34.49 10.58 4.71
CA GLN A 981 35.33 9.42 5.01
C GLN A 981 34.58 8.34 5.81
N TYR A 982 33.65 8.75 6.68
CA TYR A 982 32.72 7.88 7.39
C TYR A 982 31.31 8.47 7.32
N THR A 983 30.30 7.66 7.02
CA THR A 983 28.92 8.12 6.74
C THR A 983 28.26 8.88 7.91
N ALA A 984 28.67 8.62 9.15
CA ALA A 984 28.04 9.15 10.36
C ALA A 984 29.00 9.98 11.26
N VAL A 985 30.17 10.37 10.75
CA VAL A 985 31.19 11.13 11.50
C VAL A 985 31.49 12.43 10.75
N PRO A 986 31.25 13.62 11.35
CA PRO A 986 31.65 14.90 10.79
C PRO A 986 33.16 15.03 10.58
N ALA A 987 33.57 15.97 9.74
CA ALA A 987 34.99 16.30 9.59
C ALA A 987 35.50 17.02 10.85
N GLY A 988 36.68 16.62 11.35
CA GLY A 988 37.26 17.18 12.58
C GLY A 988 38.41 16.34 13.15
N ASP A 989 39.01 16.85 14.23
CA ASP A 989 40.08 16.16 14.97
C ASP A 989 39.51 15.38 16.16
N TYR A 990 39.77 14.08 16.19
CA TYR A 990 39.23 13.16 17.18
C TYR A 990 40.33 12.32 17.82
N ALA A 991 40.15 11.98 19.09
CA ALA A 991 40.77 10.80 19.67
C ALA A 991 39.96 9.58 19.22
N MET A 992 40.59 8.68 18.47
CA MET A 992 39.97 7.46 17.98
C MET A 992 40.41 6.28 18.85
N VAL A 993 39.43 5.56 19.40
CA VAL A 993 39.64 4.28 20.07
C VAL A 993 39.03 3.15 19.24
N ALA A 994 39.86 2.23 18.77
CA ALA A 994 39.46 1.08 17.99
C ALA A 994 39.45 -0.20 18.84
N VAL A 995 38.34 -0.93 18.81
CA VAL A 995 38.20 -2.27 19.39
C VAL A 995 38.09 -3.26 18.25
N ALA A 996 39.13 -4.06 18.04
CA ALA A 996 39.23 -4.99 16.93
C ALA A 996 39.30 -6.45 17.41
N ASP A 997 38.46 -7.32 16.84
CA ASP A 997 38.47 -8.75 17.06
C ASP A 997 38.81 -9.52 15.78
N THR A 998 39.17 -10.79 15.94
CA THR A 998 39.50 -11.72 14.85
C THR A 998 38.42 -12.80 14.65
N GLY A 999 37.20 -12.53 15.11
CA GLY A 999 36.07 -13.46 15.13
C GLY A 999 35.32 -13.61 13.81
N ALA A 1000 34.08 -14.08 13.90
CA ALA A 1000 33.27 -14.44 12.73
C ALA A 1000 32.85 -13.26 11.83
N GLY A 1001 32.99 -12.01 12.28
CA GLY A 1001 32.55 -10.81 11.53
C GLY A 1001 31.03 -10.71 11.34
N MET A 1002 30.58 -9.61 10.73
CA MET A 1002 29.17 -9.27 10.50
C MET A 1002 28.87 -9.08 9.01
N ALA A 1003 27.68 -9.50 8.57
CA ALA A 1003 27.18 -9.23 7.23
C ALA A 1003 26.73 -7.75 7.09
N PRO A 1004 26.69 -7.16 5.88
CA PRO A 1004 26.29 -5.76 5.69
C PRO A 1004 24.92 -5.42 6.29
N GLU A 1005 23.94 -6.32 6.13
CA GLU A 1005 22.59 -6.18 6.69
C GLU A 1005 22.57 -6.19 8.23
N VAL A 1006 23.54 -6.87 8.85
CA VAL A 1006 23.71 -6.91 10.31
C VAL A 1006 24.38 -5.63 10.80
N VAL A 1007 25.33 -5.08 10.04
CA VAL A 1007 26.02 -3.83 10.36
C VAL A 1007 25.05 -2.64 10.35
N GLU A 1008 24.16 -2.56 9.35
CA GLU A 1008 23.15 -1.50 9.27
C GLU A 1008 22.20 -1.47 10.48
N ARG A 1009 21.94 -2.65 11.06
CA ARG A 1009 21.00 -2.84 12.16
C ARG A 1009 21.69 -3.01 13.52
N ALA A 1010 23.02 -3.02 13.56
CA ALA A 1010 23.80 -3.34 14.76
C ALA A 1010 23.55 -2.38 15.94
N PHE A 1011 23.12 -1.14 15.65
CA PHE A 1011 22.77 -0.14 16.65
C PHE A 1011 21.28 -0.10 17.00
N GLU A 1012 20.44 -0.87 16.32
CA GLU A 1012 19.02 -0.99 16.66
C GLU A 1012 18.88 -1.62 18.07
N PRO A 1013 18.11 -1.01 18.99
CA PRO A 1013 17.83 -1.62 20.27
C PRO A 1013 17.22 -3.02 20.11
N PHE A 1014 17.69 -3.98 20.90
CA PHE A 1014 17.24 -5.39 20.91
C PHE A 1014 17.65 -6.22 19.70
N PHE A 1015 18.33 -5.64 18.72
CA PHE A 1015 18.85 -6.41 17.61
C PHE A 1015 20.00 -7.32 18.08
N THR A 1016 19.85 -8.63 17.87
CA THR A 1016 20.90 -9.60 18.17
C THR A 1016 20.92 -10.73 17.16
N THR A 1017 22.11 -11.16 16.77
CA THR A 1017 22.34 -12.35 15.94
C THR A 1017 22.51 -13.63 16.78
N LYS A 1018 22.45 -13.51 18.12
CA LYS A 1018 22.61 -14.63 19.05
C LYS A 1018 21.27 -15.36 19.24
N PRO A 1019 21.27 -16.68 19.53
CA PRO A 1019 20.05 -17.43 19.82
C PRO A 1019 19.27 -16.85 21.01
N ILE A 1020 17.95 -17.04 20.99
CA ILE A 1020 17.02 -16.58 22.04
C ILE A 1020 17.54 -17.00 23.44
N GLY A 1021 17.73 -16.01 24.33
CA GLY A 1021 18.22 -16.21 25.69
C GLY A 1021 19.74 -16.10 25.90
N LYS A 1022 20.55 -15.83 24.86
CA LYS A 1022 22.03 -15.67 24.98
C LYS A 1022 22.55 -14.26 24.67
N GLY A 1023 21.67 -13.27 24.55
CA GLY A 1023 22.05 -11.89 24.33
C GLY A 1023 20.84 -10.96 24.43
N THR A 1024 21.03 -9.81 25.10
CA THR A 1024 19.95 -8.82 25.31
C THR A 1024 19.73 -7.92 24.10
N GLY A 1025 20.65 -7.91 23.13
CA GLY A 1025 20.63 -6.98 21.99
C GLY A 1025 20.79 -5.50 22.39
N LEU A 1026 21.13 -5.21 23.66
CA LEU A 1026 21.23 -3.84 24.18
C LEU A 1026 22.68 -3.29 24.18
N GLY A 1027 23.69 -4.15 24.09
CA GLY A 1027 25.09 -3.76 24.25
C GLY A 1027 25.54 -2.69 23.25
N MET A 1028 25.33 -2.93 21.96
CA MET A 1028 25.75 -2.01 20.89
C MET A 1028 24.92 -0.71 20.87
N SER A 1029 23.62 -0.79 21.18
CA SER A 1029 22.76 0.40 21.29
C SER A 1029 23.13 1.29 22.49
N MET A 1030 23.59 0.70 23.60
CA MET A 1030 24.09 1.46 24.76
C MET A 1030 25.39 2.21 24.42
N VAL A 1031 26.32 1.54 23.73
CA VAL A 1031 27.57 2.17 23.27
C VAL A 1031 27.27 3.33 22.32
N TYR A 1032 26.36 3.12 21.35
CA TYR A 1032 25.92 4.19 20.44
C TYR A 1032 25.32 5.38 21.19
N GLY A 1033 24.43 5.12 22.16
CA GLY A 1033 23.80 6.15 22.98
C GLY A 1033 24.80 6.95 23.82
N PHE A 1034 25.77 6.28 24.45
CA PHE A 1034 26.87 6.91 25.17
C PHE A 1034 27.69 7.83 24.26
N MET A 1035 28.12 7.33 23.09
CA MET A 1035 28.92 8.12 22.15
C MET A 1035 28.21 9.40 21.72
N GLN A 1036 26.93 9.32 21.36
CA GLN A 1036 26.12 10.49 21.01
C GLN A 1036 26.00 11.49 22.16
N GLN A 1037 25.81 11.02 23.39
CA GLN A 1037 25.69 11.88 24.58
C GLN A 1037 27.01 12.55 24.96
N SER A 1038 28.16 11.93 24.67
CA SER A 1038 29.49 12.52 24.85
C SER A 1038 29.94 13.41 23.68
N GLY A 1039 29.07 13.70 22.70
CA GLY A 1039 29.43 14.48 21.51
C GLY A 1039 30.40 13.75 20.56
N GLY A 1040 30.52 12.43 20.73
CA GLY A 1040 31.35 11.56 19.90
C GLY A 1040 30.53 10.76 18.89
N HIS A 1041 31.23 10.04 18.02
CA HIS A 1041 30.65 9.26 16.92
C HIS A 1041 31.18 7.83 16.91
N ILE A 1042 30.46 6.91 16.29
CA ILE A 1042 30.82 5.50 16.20
C ILE A 1042 30.70 5.00 14.78
N ALA A 1043 31.64 4.15 14.36
CA ALA A 1043 31.59 3.45 13.08
C ALA A 1043 31.96 1.97 13.26
N ILE A 1044 31.45 1.11 12.38
CA ILE A 1044 31.76 -0.33 12.36
C ILE A 1044 32.37 -0.67 11.00
N GLN A 1045 33.46 -1.41 11.04
CA GLN A 1045 34.07 -2.04 9.88
C GLN A 1045 34.10 -3.55 10.13
N SER A 1046 33.36 -4.32 9.33
CA SER A 1046 33.25 -5.76 9.52
C SER A 1046 33.00 -6.46 8.20
N ASN A 1047 33.64 -7.61 8.01
CA ASN A 1047 33.40 -8.52 6.90
C ASN A 1047 33.23 -9.94 7.47
N LEU A 1048 32.33 -10.72 6.89
CA LEU A 1048 32.11 -12.11 7.31
C LEU A 1048 33.42 -12.91 7.24
N GLY A 1049 33.81 -13.54 8.34
CA GLY A 1049 35.00 -14.37 8.50
C GLY A 1049 36.31 -13.62 8.72
N GLN A 1050 36.32 -12.29 8.80
CA GLN A 1050 37.54 -11.47 8.97
C GLN A 1050 37.59 -10.68 10.28
N GLY A 1051 36.64 -10.90 11.20
CA GLY A 1051 36.52 -10.14 12.44
C GLY A 1051 35.79 -8.81 12.28
N THR A 1052 35.61 -8.11 13.41
CA THR A 1052 34.98 -6.79 13.46
C THR A 1052 35.92 -5.78 14.08
N THR A 1053 35.91 -4.55 13.55
CA THR A 1053 36.51 -3.38 14.19
C THR A 1053 35.46 -2.32 14.45
N VAL A 1054 35.30 -1.94 15.71
CA VAL A 1054 34.43 -0.84 16.14
C VAL A 1054 35.29 0.37 16.46
N LEU A 1055 34.99 1.51 15.84
CA LEU A 1055 35.74 2.76 15.93
C LEU A 1055 34.92 3.78 16.73
N LEU A 1056 35.46 4.24 17.86
CA LEU A 1056 34.88 5.29 18.69
C LEU A 1056 35.66 6.58 18.44
N PHE A 1057 34.99 7.62 17.94
CA PHE A 1057 35.55 8.95 17.67
C PHE A 1057 35.10 9.91 18.77
N ILE A 1058 36.05 10.40 19.57
CA ILE A 1058 35.78 11.29 20.70
C ILE A 1058 36.46 12.64 20.42
N PRO A 1059 35.78 13.79 20.54
CA PRO A 1059 36.41 15.09 20.35
C PRO A 1059 37.61 15.28 21.30
N LEU A 1060 38.73 15.76 20.77
CA LEU A 1060 39.90 16.09 21.59
C LEU A 1060 39.59 17.31 22.48
N SER A 1061 40.02 17.23 23.73
CA SER A 1061 39.90 18.31 24.73
C SER A 1061 41.28 18.88 25.03
N GLU A 1062 41.38 20.20 25.22
CA GLU A 1062 42.61 20.88 25.66
C GLU A 1062 42.78 20.88 27.19
N ALA A 1063 41.80 20.34 27.94
CA ALA A 1063 41.84 20.28 29.39
C ALA A 1063 42.82 19.20 29.89
N VAL A 1064 43.85 19.62 30.62
CA VAL A 1064 44.88 18.75 31.23
C VAL A 1064 44.31 18.09 32.48
N VAL A 1065 44.49 16.78 32.61
CA VAL A 1065 44.16 16.04 33.85
C VAL A 1065 45.22 16.37 34.90
N GLU A 1066 44.82 16.83 36.09
CA GLU A 1066 45.71 16.87 37.24
C GLU A 1066 45.94 15.42 37.72
N ASP A 1067 47.20 14.95 37.67
CA ASP A 1067 47.60 13.61 38.13
C ASP A 1067 47.27 13.42 39.62
N GLU A 1068 46.40 12.46 39.96
CA GLU A 1068 46.39 11.87 41.30
C GLU A 1068 47.49 10.80 41.38
N PRO A 1069 48.36 10.83 42.41
CA PRO A 1069 49.48 9.90 42.50
C PRO A 1069 49.01 8.48 42.87
N ALA A 1070 49.27 7.53 41.98
CA ALA A 1070 49.13 6.11 42.24
C ALA A 1070 50.25 5.60 43.17
N ALA A 1071 49.90 5.29 44.42
CA ALA A 1071 50.60 4.32 45.25
C ALA A 1071 49.69 3.79 46.37
N SER A 1072 49.38 2.49 46.30
CA SER A 1072 48.77 1.71 47.39
C SER A 1072 49.66 1.77 48.64
N GLN A 1073 49.34 2.68 49.57
CA GLN A 1073 49.93 2.69 50.90
C GLN A 1073 49.24 1.66 51.80
N PRO A 1074 49.95 1.00 52.72
CA PRO A 1074 49.33 0.12 53.71
C PRO A 1074 48.30 0.90 54.54
N ILE A 1075 47.15 0.27 54.79
CA ILE A 1075 46.03 0.81 55.57
C ILE A 1075 46.53 1.22 56.97
N ARG A 1076 46.88 2.51 57.16
CA ARG A 1076 47.15 3.10 58.49
C ARG A 1076 45.91 3.02 59.39
N ARG A 1077 45.97 2.35 60.53
CA ARG A 1077 44.86 2.29 61.48
C ARG A 1077 44.52 3.68 62.05
N GLY A 1078 43.24 3.94 62.28
CA GLY A 1078 42.74 5.06 63.07
C GLY A 1078 43.31 5.05 64.48
N ALA A 1079 43.29 6.22 65.12
CA ALA A 1079 43.79 6.44 66.48
C ALA A 1079 42.64 6.53 67.50
N GLY A 1080 41.52 5.83 67.26
CA GLY A 1080 40.33 5.84 68.11
C GLY A 1080 39.38 7.03 67.90
N GLN A 1081 39.39 7.65 66.72
CA GLN A 1081 38.41 8.72 66.39
C GLN A 1081 36.97 8.19 66.42
N SER A 1082 36.03 9.05 66.82
CA SER A 1082 34.62 8.73 67.03
C SER A 1082 33.79 9.07 65.79
N ILE A 1083 33.14 8.07 65.19
CA ILE A 1083 32.34 8.20 63.97
C ILE A 1083 30.88 7.91 64.30
N LEU A 1084 29.98 8.83 63.99
CA LEU A 1084 28.54 8.60 64.09
C LEU A 1084 28.03 8.07 62.74
N VAL A 1085 27.42 6.89 62.73
CA VAL A 1085 26.85 6.26 61.52
C VAL A 1085 25.32 6.22 61.63
N VAL A 1086 24.63 6.69 60.59
CA VAL A 1086 23.16 6.73 60.50
C VAL A 1086 22.72 5.99 59.24
N GLU A 1087 22.09 4.83 59.41
CA GLU A 1087 21.76 3.91 58.33
C GLU A 1087 20.52 3.09 58.73
N ASP A 1088 19.51 2.99 57.87
CA ASP A 1088 18.24 2.31 58.17
C ASP A 1088 18.31 0.79 57.96
N ASP A 1089 19.18 0.32 57.07
CA ASP A 1089 19.41 -1.11 56.84
C ASP A 1089 20.32 -1.76 57.91
N GLU A 1090 19.82 -2.80 58.58
CA GLU A 1090 20.54 -3.51 59.64
C GLU A 1090 21.81 -4.23 59.17
N GLN A 1091 21.81 -4.76 57.95
CA GLN A 1091 22.94 -5.49 57.39
C GLN A 1091 24.07 -4.53 57.02
N VAL A 1092 23.73 -3.38 56.44
CA VAL A 1092 24.70 -2.32 56.11
C VAL A 1092 25.29 -1.73 57.39
N ARG A 1093 24.47 -1.48 58.42
CA ARG A 1093 24.95 -1.07 59.75
C ARG A 1093 26.01 -2.03 60.30
N MET A 1094 25.69 -3.33 60.34
CA MET A 1094 26.60 -4.36 60.85
C MET A 1094 27.93 -4.35 60.10
N LEU A 1095 27.88 -4.30 58.76
CA LEU A 1095 29.08 -4.26 57.93
C LEU A 1095 29.94 -3.02 58.23
N VAL A 1096 29.34 -1.83 58.18
CA VAL A 1096 30.06 -0.57 58.41
C VAL A 1096 30.68 -0.54 59.81
N THR A 1097 29.99 -1.04 60.84
CA THR A 1097 30.53 -1.16 62.20
C THR A 1097 31.80 -2.01 62.23
N VAL A 1098 31.74 -3.24 61.71
CA VAL A 1098 32.87 -4.18 61.70
C VAL A 1098 34.09 -3.56 61.00
N VAL A 1099 33.84 -2.92 59.85
CA VAL A 1099 34.89 -2.28 59.06
C VAL A 1099 35.55 -1.12 59.81
N LEU A 1100 34.77 -0.23 60.41
CA LEU A 1100 35.30 0.91 61.15
C LEU A 1100 36.07 0.47 62.40
N GLU A 1101 35.60 -0.56 63.11
CA GLU A 1101 36.28 -1.12 64.27
C GLU A 1101 37.61 -1.80 63.91
N ASP A 1102 37.64 -2.61 62.84
CA ASP A 1102 38.88 -3.25 62.35
C ASP A 1102 39.92 -2.23 61.86
N LEU A 1103 39.44 -1.08 61.37
CA LEU A 1103 40.29 0.05 61.01
C LEU A 1103 40.78 0.87 62.22
N GLY A 1104 40.28 0.61 63.43
CA GLY A 1104 40.70 1.30 64.67
C GLY A 1104 39.93 2.57 65.00
N TYR A 1105 38.72 2.73 64.46
CA TYR A 1105 37.78 3.81 64.79
C TYR A 1105 36.74 3.35 65.82
N HIS A 1106 36.16 4.28 66.57
CA HIS A 1106 35.00 4.02 67.42
C HIS A 1106 33.71 4.40 66.67
N ALA A 1107 32.95 3.40 66.23
CA ALA A 1107 31.69 3.62 65.51
C ALA A 1107 30.50 3.62 66.47
N GLN A 1108 29.80 4.74 66.58
CA GLN A 1108 28.49 4.82 67.22
C GLN A 1108 27.42 4.78 66.14
N VAL A 1109 26.54 3.78 66.15
CA VAL A 1109 25.59 3.55 65.05
C VAL A 1109 24.15 3.70 65.52
N VAL A 1110 23.34 4.36 64.71
CA VAL A 1110 21.89 4.54 64.92
C VAL A 1110 21.10 4.25 63.64
N GLY A 1111 19.82 3.88 63.80
CA GLY A 1111 18.97 3.43 62.71
C GLY A 1111 18.23 4.53 61.95
N ASP A 1112 18.11 5.72 62.55
CA ASP A 1112 17.32 6.82 61.99
C ASP A 1112 17.84 8.19 62.45
N ALA A 1113 17.34 9.23 61.78
CA ALA A 1113 17.72 10.61 62.07
C ALA A 1113 17.28 11.07 63.48
N ASP A 1114 16.14 10.59 63.98
CA ASP A 1114 15.60 10.99 65.29
C ASP A 1114 16.49 10.51 66.45
N ALA A 1115 17.10 9.34 66.31
CA ALA A 1115 18.09 8.82 67.25
C ALA A 1115 19.46 9.53 67.12
N ALA A 1116 19.81 10.03 65.93
CA ALA A 1116 21.06 10.75 65.69
C ALA A 1116 21.07 12.18 66.27
N ILE A 1117 19.94 12.90 66.19
CA ILE A 1117 19.82 14.30 66.59
C ILE A 1117 20.24 14.55 68.05
N PRO A 1118 19.79 13.78 69.07
CA PRO A 1118 20.23 13.96 70.46
C PRO A 1118 21.74 13.75 70.66
N ILE A 1119 22.35 12.82 69.90
CA ILE A 1119 23.80 12.55 69.94
C ILE A 1119 24.55 13.75 69.35
N LEU A 1120 24.08 14.25 68.20
CA LEU A 1120 24.56 15.48 67.56
C LEU A 1120 24.27 16.75 68.39
N ALA A 1121 23.33 16.76 69.33
CA ALA A 1121 23.14 17.88 70.25
C ALA A 1121 24.01 17.79 71.51
N SER A 1122 24.61 16.63 71.79
CA SER A 1122 25.37 16.37 73.01
C SER A 1122 26.79 16.96 72.98
N ALA A 1123 27.49 16.95 74.12
CA ALA A 1123 28.90 17.34 74.22
C ALA A 1123 29.89 16.23 73.83
N GLN A 1124 29.42 15.12 73.23
CA GLN A 1124 30.29 14.04 72.77
C GLN A 1124 31.17 14.49 71.60
N ASN A 1125 32.41 13.99 71.55
CA ASN A 1125 33.28 14.20 70.39
C ASN A 1125 32.82 13.29 69.25
N ILE A 1126 32.59 13.90 68.09
CA ILE A 1126 32.24 13.24 66.84
C ILE A 1126 33.16 13.83 65.78
N ASP A 1127 34.01 12.99 65.20
CA ASP A 1127 35.05 13.38 64.25
C ASP A 1127 34.57 13.26 62.79
N LEU A 1128 33.55 12.41 62.53
CA LEU A 1128 32.90 12.25 61.22
C LEU A 1128 31.44 11.79 61.40
N LEU A 1129 30.53 12.34 60.60
CA LEU A 1129 29.17 11.81 60.42
C LEU A 1129 29.10 11.04 59.11
N VAL A 1130 28.74 9.74 59.17
CA VAL A 1130 28.41 8.93 58.00
C VAL A 1130 26.90 8.71 57.98
N THR A 1131 26.20 9.12 56.92
CA THR A 1131 24.72 9.04 56.88
C THR A 1131 24.21 8.57 55.52
N ASP A 1132 23.19 7.71 55.50
CA ASP A 1132 22.44 7.45 54.26
C ASP A 1132 21.67 8.72 53.84
N VAL A 1133 21.61 8.98 52.54
CA VAL A 1133 20.76 10.04 51.94
C VAL A 1133 19.28 9.67 52.07
N GLY A 1134 18.94 8.38 51.92
CA GLY A 1134 17.57 7.86 51.82
C GLY A 1134 16.83 7.57 53.12
N LEU A 1135 17.28 8.13 54.26
CA LEU A 1135 16.71 7.82 55.58
C LEU A 1135 15.18 8.07 55.63
N PRO A 1136 14.40 7.18 56.27
CA PRO A 1136 12.97 7.37 56.47
C PRO A 1136 12.70 8.55 57.41
N GLY A 1137 11.85 9.49 56.97
CA GLY A 1137 11.54 10.71 57.72
C GLY A 1137 12.41 11.90 57.27
N LEU A 1138 13.33 12.34 58.13
CA LEU A 1138 14.33 13.36 57.78
C LEU A 1138 15.41 12.72 56.89
N ASN A 1139 15.63 13.29 55.70
CA ASN A 1139 16.64 12.77 54.80
C ASN A 1139 18.06 13.08 55.30
N GLY A 1140 19.06 12.34 54.82
CA GLY A 1140 20.44 12.46 55.31
C GLY A 1140 21.02 13.87 55.17
N ARG A 1141 20.61 14.61 54.13
CA ARG A 1141 21.03 16.01 53.90
C ARG A 1141 20.48 16.96 54.95
N GLN A 1142 19.21 16.84 55.30
CA GLN A 1142 18.59 17.62 56.37
C GLN A 1142 19.24 17.32 57.72
N LEU A 1143 19.58 16.05 57.98
CA LEU A 1143 20.32 15.66 59.19
C LEU A 1143 21.72 16.29 59.23
N ALA A 1144 22.42 16.31 58.10
CA ALA A 1144 23.72 16.97 57.96
C ALA A 1144 23.66 18.48 58.21
N GLU A 1145 22.62 19.16 57.73
CA GLU A 1145 22.38 20.58 58.00
C GLU A 1145 22.11 20.85 59.49
N ILE A 1146 21.29 20.01 60.13
CA ILE A 1146 21.02 20.08 61.57
C ILE A 1146 22.32 19.83 62.37
N ALA A 1147 23.14 18.87 61.95
CA ALA A 1147 24.44 18.60 62.57
C ALA A 1147 25.36 19.83 62.51
N ARG A 1148 25.42 20.51 61.36
CA ARG A 1148 26.27 21.69 61.15
C ARG A 1148 25.82 22.95 61.88
N GLN A 1149 24.54 23.06 62.25
CA GLN A 1149 24.06 24.17 63.10
C GLN A 1149 24.73 24.14 64.49
N SER A 1150 25.03 22.95 65.01
CA SER A 1150 25.66 22.77 66.33
C SER A 1150 27.17 22.50 66.24
N ARG A 1151 27.64 21.87 65.16
CA ARG A 1151 29.07 21.63 64.87
C ARG A 1151 29.44 22.09 63.45
N PRO A 1152 29.73 23.39 63.25
CA PRO A 1152 29.97 23.95 61.91
C PRO A 1152 31.13 23.31 61.13
N ALA A 1153 32.12 22.76 61.83
CA ALA A 1153 33.32 22.15 61.24
C ALA A 1153 33.23 20.61 61.09
N LEU A 1154 32.07 19.99 61.37
CA LEU A 1154 31.93 18.54 61.30
C LEU A 1154 31.99 18.03 59.85
N PRO A 1155 32.91 17.11 59.52
CA PRO A 1155 32.94 16.46 58.22
C PRO A 1155 31.79 15.47 58.08
N ILE A 1156 31.29 15.32 56.85
CA ILE A 1156 30.10 14.50 56.57
C ILE A 1156 30.38 13.62 55.34
N LEU A 1157 30.12 12.32 55.47
CA LEU A 1157 30.20 11.35 54.38
C LEU A 1157 28.79 10.77 54.12
N PHE A 1158 28.24 11.05 52.95
CA PHE A 1158 26.95 10.50 52.53
C PHE A 1158 27.11 9.12 51.89
N MET A 1159 26.30 8.15 52.29
CA MET A 1159 26.12 6.89 51.58
C MET A 1159 24.86 7.00 50.72
N THR A 1160 24.91 6.65 49.43
CA THR A 1160 23.73 6.76 48.56
C THR A 1160 23.47 5.48 47.76
N GLY A 1161 22.21 5.03 47.71
CA GLY A 1161 21.74 3.99 46.79
C GLY A 1161 21.41 4.48 45.38
N TYR A 1162 21.46 5.79 45.15
CA TYR A 1162 21.18 6.42 43.87
C TYR A 1162 22.43 7.18 43.37
N ALA A 1163 22.89 6.86 42.16
CA ALA A 1163 23.87 7.68 41.46
C ALA A 1163 23.21 9.00 41.04
N GLU A 1164 23.28 10.02 41.90
CA GLU A 1164 22.81 11.37 41.57
C GLU A 1164 23.74 12.06 40.57
N LYS A 1165 23.17 12.97 39.78
CA LYS A 1165 23.82 13.65 38.65
C LYS A 1165 25.05 14.44 39.11
N ALA A 1166 26.11 14.52 38.30
CA ALA A 1166 27.28 15.37 38.59
C ALA A 1166 26.91 16.85 38.87
N GLN A 1167 25.86 17.35 38.21
CA GLN A 1167 25.36 18.73 38.37
C GLN A 1167 24.60 18.94 39.69
N GLU A 1168 23.96 17.90 40.23
CA GLU A 1168 23.31 17.91 41.55
C GLU A 1168 24.36 17.64 42.64
N ARG A 1169 25.36 16.79 42.38
CA ARG A 1169 26.47 16.49 43.29
C ARG A 1169 27.28 17.74 43.70
N ALA A 1170 27.52 18.66 42.76
CA ALA A 1170 28.17 19.95 43.05
C ALA A 1170 27.27 20.94 43.79
N ALA A 1171 25.94 20.84 43.66
CA ALA A 1171 24.97 21.65 44.41
C ALA A 1171 24.63 21.05 45.80
N PHE A 1172 24.91 19.75 45.99
CA PHE A 1172 24.56 18.98 47.18
C PHE A 1172 25.71 18.88 48.21
N LEU A 1173 26.97 19.09 47.79
CA LEU A 1173 28.14 19.00 48.65
C LEU A 1173 28.69 20.38 48.99
N ASP A 1174 28.69 20.74 50.28
CA ASP A 1174 29.38 21.93 50.81
C ASP A 1174 30.81 21.58 51.26
N GLU A 1175 31.62 22.59 51.62
CA GLU A 1175 32.99 22.40 52.15
C GLU A 1175 32.98 21.40 53.34
N GLY A 1176 33.82 20.36 53.28
CA GLY A 1176 33.88 19.28 54.28
C GLY A 1176 32.81 18.18 54.13
N MET A 1177 32.12 18.08 52.99
CA MET A 1177 31.19 16.98 52.68
C MET A 1177 31.71 16.09 51.55
N ALA A 1178 31.53 14.78 51.69
CA ALA A 1178 31.89 13.77 50.71
C ALA A 1178 30.74 12.77 50.49
N MET A 1179 30.79 11.96 49.44
CA MET A 1179 29.74 10.99 49.12
C MET A 1179 30.31 9.71 48.50
N ILE A 1180 29.79 8.56 48.91
CA ILE A 1180 30.08 7.21 48.38
C ILE A 1180 28.79 6.50 47.91
N ALA A 1181 28.87 5.77 46.80
CA ALA A 1181 27.72 5.09 46.19
C ALA A 1181 27.65 3.59 46.57
N LYS A 1182 26.46 3.09 46.87
CA LYS A 1182 26.18 1.67 47.14
C LYS A 1182 25.91 0.93 45.81
N PRO A 1183 26.39 -0.32 45.61
CA PRO A 1183 27.30 -1.06 46.48
C PRO A 1183 28.76 -0.58 46.32
N PHE A 1184 29.51 -0.53 47.42
CA PHE A 1184 30.94 -0.14 47.46
C PHE A 1184 31.81 -1.28 47.99
N LEU A 1185 33.08 -1.31 47.58
CA LEU A 1185 34.08 -2.22 48.15
C LEU A 1185 34.63 -1.68 49.47
N LEU A 1186 35.18 -2.58 50.28
CA LEU A 1186 35.76 -2.27 51.59
C LEU A 1186 36.85 -1.18 51.50
N ASP A 1187 37.73 -1.31 50.51
CA ASP A 1187 38.86 -0.40 50.32
C ASP A 1187 38.39 1.01 49.89
N GLU A 1188 37.33 1.08 49.08
CA GLU A 1188 36.72 2.34 48.64
C GLU A 1188 36.09 3.10 49.82
N PHE A 1189 35.34 2.39 50.68
CA PHE A 1189 34.78 2.97 51.90
C PHE A 1189 35.87 3.43 52.86
N SER A 1190 36.91 2.61 53.04
CA SER A 1190 38.05 2.93 53.89
C SER A 1190 38.78 4.21 53.42
N MET A 1191 38.94 4.37 52.11
CA MET A 1191 39.56 5.55 51.52
C MET A 1191 38.65 6.78 51.66
N ALA A 1192 37.35 6.66 51.40
CA ALA A 1192 36.39 7.75 51.54
C ALA A 1192 36.32 8.30 52.98
N VAL A 1193 36.34 7.41 53.98
CA VAL A 1193 36.36 7.78 55.41
C VAL A 1193 37.64 8.56 55.76
N ARG A 1194 38.79 8.18 55.20
CA ARG A 1194 40.05 8.90 55.43
C ARG A 1194 40.07 10.29 54.82
N THR A 1195 39.67 10.39 53.56
CA THR A 1195 39.66 11.66 52.83
C THR A 1195 38.70 12.66 53.48
N ALA A 1196 37.60 12.17 54.08
CA ALA A 1196 36.65 13.01 54.80
C ALA A 1196 37.15 13.47 56.18
N MET A 1197 38.16 12.83 56.78
CA MET A 1197 38.63 13.17 58.14
C MET A 1197 39.59 14.38 58.15
N PRO A 1198 39.55 15.25 59.19
CA PRO A 1198 40.44 16.41 59.28
C PRO A 1198 41.89 15.97 59.57
N GLY A 1199 42.84 16.32 58.70
CA GLY A 1199 44.27 16.02 58.86
C GLY A 1199 44.79 14.77 58.12
N GLY A 1200 44.02 14.25 57.16
CA GLY A 1200 44.34 13.02 56.41
C GLY A 1200 45.05 13.17 55.05
N ALA A 1201 45.61 14.34 54.72
CA ALA A 1201 46.41 14.54 53.51
C ALA A 1201 47.85 14.02 53.68
#